data_AF-A0A8H6PTT5-F1
#
_entry.id   AF-A0A8H6PTT5-F1
#
_cell.length_a   1.000
_cell.length_b   1.000
_cell.length_c   1.000
_cell.angle_alpha   90.00
_cell.angle_beta   90.00
_cell.angle_gamma   90.00
#
_symmetry.space_group_name_H-M   'P 1'
#
loop_
_entity.id
_entity.type
_entity.pdbx_description
1 polymer ?
#
loop_
_entity_poly.entity_id
_entity_poly.type
_entity_poly.pdbx_seq_one_letter_code
_entity_poly.pdbx_strand_id
1 'polypeptide(L)'
;MRQVPIQLCRSLRTCSQAPNPSPSMFTATSTTFPSTIPQLEAGHLSCSQDTTHVSQVHGFLNGPGILKVKLKFADNQCHYLRQLIQSLHQHHDHGLPINHSASRGWFWDVRPFQSTSASTAATENQTSHRARSETMKTFPWHTDCSYETSPPRFFALHVLHPDQCGGGTLSVLKVDRLLSRLSSSSQLALSAPEYRIQVPPEFIKSGEQLSIIGPILSARTRPELRFREDIFTPLTARAKTAVENLNSLLLGPHIQTEVVHLNSELLPRHSIILLDNRRWLHARSDVKDPSRHLRRLLLSVPQGHKAREWSTYYTSESHLPGQGLSQAEWTRSKWEEFEIVNTTIAPYEAYCSYPEGQRLALLDLNKPVAEQVLYEAALVENHAINNPGTSQSWERFAPAFHAFSAPGNVTASYVFANFGTQEDYETLVRAGISLEGKIAIVKSAQVTPYVRKSEPSVASVSRFYQIRWAQSMGILGVIAYPDPEIDGSMVPDGGYEPFPDGPARPETMIERGALGKLETLPGDSSSDLNGPASGITIPSIPISYGDAIPLLRALNGHGPSAYELPPRWHGGRLGNRSVQYNVGPSPENLVLNFYNAVNYTTAKVHNVIGTIQGRELPDEVVIIGNHRDAWGPGAGDPNSGSTALNEVVRSFGAAMQRGWRPLRTIVFISFDGEEFGQVGSRPWIREHLAWLNRTAVAYLNVVVAAGGTLFHVKTSPMLHRAATYATGMVQSPNQTVEGQTVLDVWGRHFTVGGGGDAMKFLSGACISALDMGFSPGLDDPVFPYHSQFDTVDWMDTFGDPGWKYHITTAKIWSLMAVYLLERPVLAQRATDYATSLGTYLRVVRSKLPASLAGFDFTPLHDSIARLNQAAVQFDGYAAALEGRVQQRRPWWDFWTDSRLQSRVGAINQVYIAFERMFYYEPGLDGKPWSKHVVFSECAWHKNPDAFPALGEALSQGNSTAAYV
;
A
#
# COMPACT_ATOMS: atom_id res chain seq x y z
N MET A 1 8.25 -25.88 26.23
CA MET A 1 8.94 -27.16 26.53
C MET A 1 7.98 -28.35 26.47
N ARG A 2 8.10 -29.18 25.42
CA ARG A 2 7.95 -30.65 25.40
C ARG A 2 8.63 -31.10 24.10
N GLN A 3 9.69 -31.89 24.23
CA GLN A 3 10.54 -32.37 23.16
C GLN A 3 9.75 -33.22 22.16
N VAL A 4 9.95 -32.99 20.85
CA VAL A 4 9.60 -33.94 19.78
C VAL A 4 10.90 -34.31 19.05
N PRO A 5 11.21 -35.59 18.80
CA PRO A 5 12.54 -36.01 18.41
C PRO A 5 12.80 -35.80 16.91
N ILE A 6 13.97 -35.25 16.59
CA ILE A 6 14.55 -35.22 15.25
C ILE A 6 15.05 -36.64 14.92
N GLN A 7 14.27 -37.39 14.15
CA GLN A 7 14.73 -38.61 13.48
C GLN A 7 14.09 -38.74 12.09
N LEU A 8 14.71 -38.11 11.09
CA LEU A 8 14.56 -38.50 9.68
C LEU A 8 15.68 -37.85 8.85
N CYS A 9 16.90 -38.36 8.99
CA CYS A 9 18.03 -38.04 8.12
C CYS A 9 18.99 -39.23 7.99
N ARG A 10 18.49 -40.40 7.55
CA ARG A 10 19.31 -41.50 7.02
C ARG A 10 18.51 -42.34 6.03
N SER A 11 18.62 -42.05 4.73
CA SER A 11 18.53 -43.04 3.64
C SER A 11 18.55 -42.39 2.25
N LEU A 12 19.66 -41.76 1.86
CA LEU A 12 19.95 -41.56 0.44
C LEU A 12 21.46 -41.69 0.22
N ARG A 13 21.93 -42.94 0.14
CA ARG A 13 23.18 -43.29 -0.56
C ARG A 13 22.88 -44.44 -1.51
N THR A 14 23.59 -44.40 -2.63
CA THR A 14 23.65 -45.34 -3.76
C THR A 14 22.51 -45.30 -4.78
N CYS A 15 22.73 -44.55 -5.86
CA CYS A 15 22.48 -45.07 -7.21
C CYS A 15 23.52 -44.50 -8.18
N SER A 16 24.04 -45.42 -8.99
CA SER A 16 25.23 -45.35 -9.81
C SER A 16 25.12 -44.45 -11.05
N GLN A 17 26.30 -44.00 -11.49
CA GLN A 17 26.58 -43.28 -12.73
C GLN A 17 26.02 -43.99 -13.98
N ALA A 18 25.41 -43.21 -14.87
CA ALA A 18 25.24 -43.52 -16.30
C ALA A 18 25.40 -42.21 -17.11
N PRO A 19 25.88 -42.27 -18.36
CA PRO A 19 26.68 -41.19 -18.96
C PRO A 19 25.85 -40.03 -19.54
N ASN A 20 26.43 -38.83 -19.45
CA ASN A 20 25.96 -37.58 -20.04
C ASN A 20 25.79 -37.67 -21.56
N PRO A 21 24.62 -37.32 -22.14
CA PRO A 21 24.57 -36.80 -23.49
C PRO A 21 24.86 -35.29 -23.46
N SER A 22 25.81 -34.88 -24.29
CA SER A 22 26.25 -33.51 -24.54
C SER A 22 25.09 -32.52 -24.82
N PRO A 23 25.16 -31.26 -24.37
CA PRO A 23 24.15 -30.26 -24.66
C PRO A 23 24.29 -29.76 -26.11
N SER A 24 23.39 -30.19 -26.99
CA SER A 24 23.21 -29.51 -28.27
C SER A 24 22.60 -28.14 -28.01
N MET A 25 23.31 -27.10 -28.46
CA MET A 25 22.84 -25.72 -28.50
C MET A 25 21.41 -25.63 -29.06
N PHE A 26 20.43 -25.29 -28.21
CA PHE A 26 19.21 -24.66 -28.68
C PHE A 26 19.54 -23.19 -28.96
N THR A 27 19.88 -22.92 -30.22
CA THR A 27 19.89 -21.57 -30.77
C THR A 27 18.52 -20.94 -30.57
N ALA A 28 18.49 -19.77 -29.93
CA ALA A 28 17.32 -18.92 -29.84
C ALA A 28 16.77 -18.67 -31.25
N THR A 29 15.59 -19.20 -31.55
CA THR A 29 14.83 -18.82 -32.74
C THR A 29 14.36 -17.39 -32.56
N SER A 30 14.99 -16.46 -33.28
CA SER A 30 14.45 -15.13 -33.54
C SER A 30 13.02 -15.29 -34.06
N THR A 31 12.02 -14.88 -33.27
CA THR A 31 10.62 -14.88 -33.70
C THR A 31 10.38 -13.68 -34.62
N THR A 32 10.57 -13.91 -35.92
CA THR A 32 10.23 -12.94 -36.97
C THR A 32 8.72 -12.75 -37.02
N PHE A 33 8.26 -11.49 -37.00
CA PHE A 33 6.84 -11.14 -37.18
C PHE A 33 6.33 -11.70 -38.52
N PRO A 34 5.09 -12.22 -38.61
CA PRO A 34 4.59 -12.82 -39.84
C PRO A 34 4.75 -11.88 -41.03
N SER A 35 5.42 -12.33 -42.10
CA SER A 35 5.64 -11.55 -43.33
C SER A 35 4.34 -11.08 -44.00
N THR A 36 3.21 -11.61 -43.56
CA THR A 36 1.86 -11.32 -44.05
C THR A 36 1.21 -10.07 -43.43
N ILE A 37 1.70 -9.56 -42.28
CA ILE A 37 1.14 -8.37 -41.63
C ILE A 37 2.16 -7.22 -41.68
N PRO A 38 1.85 -6.12 -42.38
CA PRO A 38 2.71 -4.94 -42.41
C PRO A 38 2.93 -4.35 -41.02
N GLN A 39 4.12 -3.79 -40.80
CA GLN A 39 4.47 -3.09 -39.58
C GLN A 39 4.96 -1.67 -39.89
N LEU A 40 4.53 -0.72 -39.07
CA LEU A 40 4.98 0.67 -39.08
C LEU A 40 5.46 1.04 -37.67
N GLU A 41 6.52 1.84 -37.56
CA GLU A 41 6.99 2.35 -36.27
C GLU A 41 6.61 3.82 -36.13
N ALA A 42 6.03 4.20 -34.99
CA ALA A 42 5.80 5.59 -34.63
C ALA A 42 6.86 6.01 -33.61
N GLY A 43 7.77 6.88 -34.03
CA GLY A 43 8.87 7.35 -33.19
C GLY A 43 8.42 8.31 -32.09
N HIS A 44 7.35 9.08 -32.33
CA HIS A 44 6.87 10.12 -31.45
C HIS A 44 5.34 10.29 -31.61
N LEU A 45 4.68 10.93 -30.63
CA LEU A 45 3.24 11.18 -30.68
C LEU A 45 2.85 11.97 -31.95
N SER A 46 3.63 12.97 -32.34
CA SER A 46 3.37 13.79 -33.54
C SER A 46 3.28 13.00 -34.85
N CYS A 47 3.79 11.76 -34.91
CA CYS A 47 3.61 10.90 -36.09
C CYS A 47 2.12 10.68 -36.42
N SER A 48 1.20 10.72 -35.44
CA SER A 48 -0.24 10.59 -35.72
C SER A 48 -0.84 11.75 -36.51
N GLN A 49 -0.13 12.87 -36.62
CA GLN A 49 -0.56 14.07 -37.34
C GLN A 49 0.32 14.35 -38.57
N ASP A 50 1.44 13.65 -38.72
CA ASP A 50 2.30 13.75 -39.90
C ASP A 50 1.61 13.17 -41.13
N THR A 51 1.41 13.98 -42.17
CA THR A 51 0.63 13.58 -43.35
C THR A 51 1.24 12.41 -44.12
N THR A 52 2.56 12.24 -44.10
CA THR A 52 3.23 11.10 -44.75
C THR A 52 2.98 9.82 -43.98
N HIS A 53 3.16 9.85 -42.65
CA HIS A 53 2.90 8.72 -41.77
C HIS A 53 1.42 8.31 -41.81
N VAL A 54 0.51 9.28 -41.73
CA VAL A 54 -0.94 9.07 -41.84
C VAL A 54 -1.31 8.47 -43.21
N SER A 55 -0.70 8.95 -44.29
CA SER A 55 -0.88 8.39 -45.65
C SER A 55 -0.40 6.95 -45.75
N GLN A 56 0.71 6.61 -45.09
CA GLN A 56 1.21 5.23 -45.03
C GLN A 56 0.23 4.32 -44.29
N VAL A 57 -0.26 4.77 -43.12
CA VAL A 57 -1.29 4.03 -42.37
C VAL A 57 -2.52 3.79 -43.24
N HIS A 58 -3.03 4.84 -43.89
CA HIS A 58 -4.14 4.75 -44.84
C HIS A 58 -3.86 3.75 -45.97
N GLY A 59 -2.67 3.81 -46.57
CA GLY A 59 -2.23 2.91 -47.64
C GLY A 59 -2.25 1.44 -47.21
N PHE A 60 -1.77 1.12 -46.00
CA PHE A 60 -1.81 -0.24 -45.47
C PHE A 60 -3.24 -0.72 -45.16
N LEU A 61 -4.10 0.16 -44.65
CA LEU A 61 -5.51 -0.15 -44.41
C LEU A 61 -6.30 -0.37 -45.71
N ASN A 62 -5.96 0.32 -46.80
CA ASN A 62 -6.61 0.10 -48.10
C ASN A 62 -6.01 -1.08 -48.89
N GLY A 63 -4.71 -1.28 -48.84
CA GLY A 63 -4.01 -2.37 -49.51
C GLY A 63 -4.20 -3.71 -48.75
N PRO A 64 -3.28 -4.09 -47.86
CA PRO A 64 -3.38 -5.30 -47.02
C PRO A 64 -4.65 -5.40 -46.15
N GLY A 65 -5.19 -4.27 -45.68
CA GLY A 65 -6.36 -4.27 -44.79
C GLY A 65 -6.04 -4.56 -43.33
N ILE A 66 -4.76 -4.60 -42.95
CA ILE A 66 -4.29 -4.80 -41.59
C ILE A 66 -2.94 -4.12 -41.42
N LEU A 67 -2.68 -3.56 -40.24
CA LEU A 67 -1.43 -2.91 -39.91
C LEU A 67 -1.14 -3.04 -38.41
N LYS A 68 0.10 -3.41 -38.08
CA LYS A 68 0.65 -3.21 -36.74
C LYS A 68 1.42 -1.91 -36.70
N VAL A 69 1.06 -1.02 -35.77
CA VAL A 69 1.88 0.14 -35.41
C VAL A 69 2.57 -0.16 -34.09
N LYS A 70 3.90 -0.03 -34.07
CA LYS A 70 4.72 -0.13 -32.87
C LYS A 70 5.08 1.27 -32.39
N LEU A 71 4.64 1.64 -31.19
CA LEU A 71 5.01 2.92 -30.60
C LEU A 71 6.37 2.80 -29.92
N LYS A 72 7.26 3.77 -30.16
CA LYS A 72 8.54 3.91 -29.45
C LYS A 72 8.42 4.78 -28.18
N PHE A 73 7.20 5.09 -27.79
CA PHE A 73 6.84 5.91 -26.63
C PHE A 73 5.65 5.27 -25.90
N ALA A 74 5.48 5.62 -24.62
CA ALA A 74 4.32 5.19 -23.85
C ALA A 74 3.09 6.01 -24.24
N ASP A 75 1.93 5.36 -24.36
CA ASP A 75 0.67 6.03 -24.70
C ASP A 75 -0.53 5.34 -24.01
N ASN A 76 -0.51 5.30 -22.67
CA ASN A 76 -1.53 4.54 -21.94
C ASN A 76 -2.96 5.13 -22.09
N GLN A 77 -3.06 6.40 -22.46
CA GLN A 77 -4.33 7.12 -22.70
C GLN A 77 -4.81 7.08 -24.16
N CYS A 78 -4.09 6.36 -25.03
CA CYS A 78 -4.40 6.22 -26.46
C CYS A 78 -4.47 7.55 -27.23
N HIS A 79 -3.65 8.54 -26.86
CA HIS A 79 -3.56 9.83 -27.52
C HIS A 79 -3.15 9.69 -28.99
N TYR A 80 -2.16 8.85 -29.29
CA TYR A 80 -1.70 8.62 -30.66
C TYR A 80 -2.84 8.05 -31.52
N LEU A 81 -3.54 7.03 -31.03
CA LEU A 81 -4.63 6.41 -31.77
C LEU A 81 -5.79 7.39 -32.00
N ARG A 82 -6.12 8.21 -30.99
CA ARG A 82 -7.16 9.24 -31.10
C ARG A 82 -6.81 10.29 -32.15
N GLN A 83 -5.60 10.83 -32.11
CA GLN A 83 -5.14 11.82 -33.08
C GLN A 83 -5.03 11.21 -34.49
N LEU A 84 -4.54 9.98 -34.61
CA LEU A 84 -4.40 9.29 -35.89
C LEU A 84 -5.75 9.13 -36.59
N ILE A 85 -6.78 8.76 -35.83
CA ILE A 85 -8.15 8.65 -36.36
C ILE A 85 -8.67 10.00 -36.84
N GLN A 86 -8.45 11.07 -36.08
CA GLN A 86 -8.83 12.43 -36.49
C GLN A 86 -8.11 12.86 -37.77
N SER A 87 -6.81 12.57 -37.89
CA SER A 87 -6.03 12.87 -39.09
C SER A 87 -6.43 12.02 -40.29
N LEU A 88 -6.74 10.73 -40.10
CA LEU A 88 -7.29 9.87 -41.15
C LEU A 88 -8.65 10.39 -41.66
N HIS A 89 -9.49 10.89 -40.76
CA HIS A 89 -10.75 11.54 -41.12
C HIS A 89 -10.51 12.81 -41.94
N GLN A 90 -9.65 13.69 -41.45
CA GLN A 90 -9.36 14.98 -42.08
C GLN A 90 -8.70 14.85 -43.46
N HIS A 91 -7.74 13.93 -43.62
CA HIS A 91 -6.89 13.88 -44.81
C HIS A 91 -7.26 12.78 -45.81
N HIS A 92 -8.02 11.76 -45.38
CA HIS A 92 -8.33 10.61 -46.23
C HIS A 92 -9.80 10.18 -46.18
N ASP A 93 -10.69 11.03 -45.67
CA ASP A 93 -12.14 10.82 -45.64
C ASP A 93 -12.57 9.51 -44.94
N HIS A 94 -11.77 9.07 -43.96
CA HIS A 94 -12.23 8.03 -43.04
C HIS A 94 -13.39 8.56 -42.22
N GLY A 95 -14.43 7.77 -41.96
CA GLY A 95 -15.48 8.18 -41.03
C GLY A 95 -14.93 8.31 -39.60
N LEU A 96 -15.48 9.22 -38.81
CA LEU A 96 -15.23 9.22 -37.37
C LEU A 96 -15.82 7.92 -36.74
N PRO A 97 -15.18 7.38 -35.69
CA PRO A 97 -15.67 6.19 -35.02
C PRO A 97 -17.10 6.35 -34.49
N ILE A 98 -17.85 5.26 -34.54
CA ILE A 98 -19.18 5.18 -33.94
C ILE A 98 -19.08 4.77 -32.45
N ASN A 99 -20.02 5.21 -31.64
CA ASN A 99 -20.12 4.76 -30.26
C ASN A 99 -20.51 3.27 -30.22
N HIS A 100 -19.84 2.53 -29.34
CA HIS A 100 -20.00 1.08 -29.27
C HIS A 100 -21.32 0.67 -28.60
N SER A 101 -21.81 1.46 -27.64
CA SER A 101 -23.16 1.37 -27.07
C SER A 101 -23.71 2.77 -26.74
N ALA A 102 -24.95 2.85 -26.27
CA ALA A 102 -25.54 4.13 -25.83
C ALA A 102 -24.77 4.77 -24.64
N SER A 103 -24.09 3.96 -23.83
CA SER A 103 -23.46 4.38 -22.57
C SER A 103 -21.94 4.44 -22.61
N ARG A 104 -21.31 3.99 -23.70
CA ARG A 104 -19.85 3.90 -23.79
C ARG A 104 -19.39 4.41 -25.15
N GLY A 105 -18.58 5.47 -25.12
CA GLY A 105 -18.11 6.18 -26.31
C GLY A 105 -17.24 5.33 -27.26
N TRP A 106 -16.61 5.98 -28.24
CA TRP A 106 -15.73 5.36 -29.24
C TRP A 106 -14.46 4.68 -28.72
N PHE A 107 -13.96 5.06 -27.54
CA PHE A 107 -12.87 4.37 -26.84
C PHE A 107 -13.43 3.81 -25.54
N TRP A 108 -13.29 2.51 -25.37
CA TRP A 108 -13.63 1.87 -24.11
C TRP A 108 -12.54 0.91 -23.69
N ASP A 109 -12.30 0.80 -22.39
CA ASP A 109 -11.42 -0.23 -21.90
C ASP A 109 -12.20 -1.54 -21.79
N VAL A 110 -11.61 -2.64 -22.26
CA VAL A 110 -12.13 -3.98 -22.02
C VAL A 110 -11.83 -4.36 -20.55
N ARG A 111 -12.65 -3.81 -19.65
CA ARG A 111 -12.65 -4.08 -18.20
C ARG A 111 -13.74 -5.11 -17.88
N PRO A 112 -13.68 -5.80 -16.73
CA PRO A 112 -14.82 -6.58 -16.28
C PRO A 112 -15.98 -5.60 -16.05
N PHE A 113 -17.16 -5.90 -16.59
CA PHE A 113 -18.37 -5.13 -16.36
C PHE A 113 -18.54 -4.74 -14.87
N GLN A 114 -18.64 -3.43 -14.60
CA GLN A 114 -19.14 -2.89 -13.34
C GLN A 114 -20.66 -2.87 -13.44
N SER A 115 -21.39 -3.54 -12.53
CA SER A 115 -22.77 -3.14 -12.27
C SER A 115 -22.72 -1.78 -11.58
N THR A 116 -22.68 -0.71 -12.35
CA THR A 116 -22.95 0.63 -11.79
C THR A 116 -24.44 0.75 -11.60
N SER A 117 -24.88 0.88 -10.36
CA SER A 117 -26.10 1.63 -10.06
C SER A 117 -25.98 2.30 -8.69
N ALA A 118 -25.48 3.52 -8.70
CA ALA A 118 -25.96 4.58 -7.83
C ALA A 118 -26.24 5.79 -8.73
N SER A 119 -27.47 5.87 -9.27
CA SER A 119 -28.17 7.13 -9.52
C SER A 119 -29.64 6.87 -9.90
N THR A 120 -30.53 7.41 -9.07
CA THR A 120 -31.92 7.82 -9.34
C THR A 120 -32.95 6.74 -9.69
N ALA A 121 -34.06 6.77 -8.93
CA ALA A 121 -35.27 5.99 -9.13
C ALA A 121 -35.74 5.97 -10.59
N ALA A 122 -35.64 4.82 -11.23
CA ALA A 122 -36.38 4.46 -12.44
C ALA A 122 -36.41 2.93 -12.59
N THR A 123 -37.59 2.35 -12.34
CA THR A 123 -38.11 1.06 -12.84
C THR A 123 -37.15 -0.11 -13.02
N GLU A 124 -37.30 -1.10 -12.14
CA GLU A 124 -36.87 -2.49 -12.26
C GLU A 124 -37.29 -3.11 -13.61
N ASN A 125 -36.39 -3.13 -14.61
CA ASN A 125 -36.46 -4.11 -15.74
C ASN A 125 -35.25 -4.13 -16.69
N GLN A 126 -34.10 -3.51 -16.40
CA GLN A 126 -32.92 -3.62 -17.27
C GLN A 126 -31.86 -4.55 -16.67
N THR A 127 -31.91 -5.83 -17.07
CA THR A 127 -30.78 -6.75 -16.95
C THR A 127 -29.58 -6.18 -17.72
N SER A 128 -28.49 -5.84 -17.05
CA SER A 128 -27.29 -5.33 -17.74
C SER A 128 -26.60 -6.47 -18.51
N HIS A 129 -26.73 -6.47 -19.83
CA HIS A 129 -26.14 -7.50 -20.69
C HIS A 129 -24.62 -7.28 -20.87
N ARG A 130 -23.82 -8.36 -20.83
CA ARG A 130 -22.34 -8.34 -20.78
C ARG A 130 -21.71 -8.60 -22.16
N ALA A 131 -20.75 -7.76 -22.57
CA ALA A 131 -19.99 -7.98 -23.81
C ALA A 131 -19.05 -9.21 -23.72
N ARG A 132 -18.98 -10.02 -24.78
CA ARG A 132 -18.14 -11.24 -24.84
C ARG A 132 -16.65 -10.96 -24.65
N SER A 133 -16.15 -9.80 -25.10
CA SER A 133 -14.76 -9.36 -24.94
C SER A 133 -14.32 -9.23 -23.47
N GLU A 134 -15.28 -9.01 -22.56
CA GLU A 134 -15.05 -8.89 -21.11
C GLU A 134 -15.07 -10.25 -20.38
N THR A 135 -15.23 -11.36 -21.09
CA THR A 135 -15.27 -12.72 -20.53
C THR A 135 -13.91 -13.42 -20.64
N MET A 136 -13.73 -14.54 -19.92
CA MET A 136 -12.56 -15.44 -20.07
C MET A 136 -12.75 -16.44 -21.22
N LYS A 137 -13.98 -16.57 -21.75
CA LYS A 137 -14.34 -17.59 -22.75
C LYS A 137 -13.79 -17.23 -24.12
N THR A 138 -13.61 -18.22 -24.99
CA THR A 138 -13.31 -17.96 -26.40
C THR A 138 -14.29 -16.94 -26.98
N PHE A 139 -13.78 -16.01 -27.77
CA PHE A 139 -14.59 -15.20 -28.67
C PHE A 139 -14.38 -15.77 -30.07
N PRO A 140 -15.35 -16.55 -30.62
CA PRO A 140 -15.20 -17.20 -31.92
C PRO A 140 -15.02 -16.19 -33.06
N TRP A 141 -14.79 -16.69 -34.27
CA TRP A 141 -14.64 -15.86 -35.47
C TRP A 141 -15.79 -14.88 -35.63
N HIS A 142 -15.46 -13.59 -35.72
CA HIS A 142 -16.41 -12.52 -35.92
C HIS A 142 -15.80 -11.32 -36.65
N THR A 143 -16.68 -10.40 -37.01
CA THR A 143 -16.41 -9.00 -37.35
C THR A 143 -17.15 -8.13 -36.35
N ASP A 144 -16.53 -7.05 -35.88
CA ASP A 144 -17.12 -6.14 -34.91
C ASP A 144 -18.38 -5.45 -35.46
N CYS A 145 -19.37 -5.24 -34.59
CA CYS A 145 -20.61 -4.54 -34.93
C CYS A 145 -21.33 -5.10 -36.19
N SER A 146 -21.26 -6.41 -36.43
CA SER A 146 -21.89 -7.08 -37.58
C SER A 146 -23.42 -6.93 -37.65
N TYR A 147 -24.04 -6.58 -36.52
CA TYR A 147 -25.47 -6.32 -36.36
C TYR A 147 -25.91 -4.91 -36.78
N GLU A 148 -24.98 -3.99 -37.00
CA GLU A 148 -25.31 -2.64 -37.48
C GLU A 148 -25.74 -2.68 -38.94
N THR A 149 -26.68 -1.81 -39.34
CA THR A 149 -27.11 -1.69 -40.75
C THR A 149 -25.90 -1.46 -41.67
N SER A 150 -24.97 -0.60 -41.25
CA SER A 150 -23.68 -0.36 -41.90
C SER A 150 -22.54 -0.55 -40.89
N PRO A 151 -21.92 -1.75 -40.83
CA PRO A 151 -20.84 -2.03 -39.90
C PRO A 151 -19.64 -1.10 -40.11
N PRO A 152 -18.98 -0.68 -39.02
CA PRO A 152 -17.76 0.11 -39.08
C PRO A 152 -16.71 -0.65 -39.89
N ARG A 153 -16.02 0.08 -40.76
CA ARG A 153 -15.04 -0.51 -41.67
C ARG A 153 -13.75 -0.89 -40.94
N PHE A 154 -13.34 -0.13 -39.95
CA PHE A 154 -12.09 -0.36 -39.24
C PHE A 154 -12.33 -0.51 -37.75
N PHE A 155 -11.50 -1.33 -37.10
CA PHE A 155 -11.37 -1.34 -35.65
C PHE A 155 -9.89 -1.37 -35.27
N ALA A 156 -9.58 -0.97 -34.05
CA ALA A 156 -8.22 -0.93 -33.54
C ALA A 156 -8.16 -1.47 -32.11
N LEU A 157 -7.06 -2.16 -31.78
CA LEU A 157 -6.75 -2.59 -30.43
C LEU A 157 -5.38 -2.05 -30.03
N HIS A 158 -5.33 -1.38 -28.88
CA HIS A 158 -4.08 -0.91 -28.28
C HIS A 158 -3.70 -1.82 -27.09
N VAL A 159 -2.51 -2.43 -27.17
CA VAL A 159 -1.98 -3.30 -26.11
C VAL A 159 -1.29 -2.46 -25.02
N LEU A 160 -2.03 -2.23 -23.94
CA LEU A 160 -1.50 -1.64 -22.71
C LEU A 160 -0.72 -2.68 -21.89
N HIS A 161 -1.27 -3.89 -21.77
CA HIS A 161 -0.66 -5.02 -21.06
C HIS A 161 -0.86 -6.32 -21.86
N PRO A 162 0.22 -6.96 -22.35
CA PRO A 162 0.11 -8.22 -23.07
C PRO A 162 -0.22 -9.38 -22.12
N ASP A 163 -0.78 -10.47 -22.68
CA ASP A 163 -1.01 -11.70 -21.92
C ASP A 163 0.31 -12.39 -21.53
N GLN A 164 0.39 -12.91 -20.31
CA GLN A 164 1.57 -13.59 -19.78
C GLN A 164 1.36 -15.09 -19.52
N CYS A 165 0.15 -15.62 -19.74
CA CYS A 165 -0.22 -17.00 -19.40
C CYS A 165 -0.53 -17.86 -20.64
N GLY A 166 -0.20 -17.39 -21.84
CA GLY A 166 -0.39 -18.15 -23.08
C GLY A 166 -1.86 -18.33 -23.48
N GLY A 167 -2.73 -17.38 -23.10
CA GLY A 167 -4.15 -17.33 -23.46
C GLY A 167 -4.56 -15.97 -24.04
N GLY A 168 -5.85 -15.77 -24.32
CA GLY A 168 -6.40 -14.53 -24.85
C GLY A 168 -5.79 -14.09 -26.18
N THR A 169 -5.25 -15.03 -26.97
CA THR A 169 -4.52 -14.75 -28.21
C THR A 169 -5.47 -14.24 -29.27
N LEU A 170 -5.17 -13.07 -29.83
CA LEU A 170 -5.90 -12.52 -30.98
C LEU A 170 -5.50 -13.32 -32.23
N SER A 171 -6.47 -13.89 -32.92
CA SER A 171 -6.27 -14.61 -34.17
C SER A 171 -6.97 -13.89 -35.29
N VAL A 172 -6.36 -13.79 -36.45
CA VAL A 172 -6.90 -13.07 -37.61
C VAL A 172 -6.86 -13.94 -38.86
N LEU A 173 -7.88 -13.82 -39.70
CA LEU A 173 -8.01 -14.58 -40.95
C LEU A 173 -8.51 -13.66 -42.06
N LYS A 174 -7.80 -13.66 -43.19
CA LYS A 174 -8.17 -12.85 -44.35
C LYS A 174 -9.40 -13.45 -45.05
N VAL A 175 -10.45 -12.66 -45.20
CA VAL A 175 -11.73 -13.08 -45.79
C VAL A 175 -11.57 -13.59 -47.22
N ASP A 176 -10.70 -12.98 -48.03
CA ASP A 176 -10.45 -13.42 -49.41
C ASP A 176 -10.02 -14.90 -49.50
N ARG A 177 -9.25 -15.39 -48.51
CA ARG A 177 -8.81 -16.79 -48.46
C ARG A 177 -9.99 -17.73 -48.25
N LEU A 178 -10.91 -17.34 -47.36
CA LEU A 178 -12.14 -18.07 -47.09
C LEU A 178 -13.05 -18.11 -48.33
N LEU A 179 -13.30 -16.95 -48.94
CA LEU A 179 -14.22 -16.86 -50.08
C LEU A 179 -13.71 -17.59 -51.33
N SER A 180 -12.40 -17.59 -51.57
CA SER A 180 -11.80 -18.33 -52.71
C SER A 180 -12.06 -19.84 -52.70
N ARG A 181 -12.51 -20.38 -51.56
CA ARG A 181 -12.79 -21.81 -51.36
C ARG A 181 -14.30 -22.11 -51.25
N LEU A 182 -15.15 -21.09 -51.18
CA LEU A 182 -16.60 -21.27 -51.20
C LEU A 182 -17.11 -21.45 -52.61
N SER A 183 -18.07 -22.36 -52.79
CA SER A 183 -18.76 -22.53 -54.07
C SER A 183 -19.50 -21.24 -54.48
N SER A 184 -19.59 -20.98 -55.78
CA SER A 184 -20.30 -19.81 -56.32
C SER A 184 -21.75 -19.75 -55.87
N SER A 185 -22.41 -20.91 -55.70
CA SER A 185 -23.77 -20.99 -55.15
C SER A 185 -23.85 -20.54 -53.69
N SER A 186 -22.88 -20.91 -52.85
CA SER A 186 -22.81 -20.44 -51.46
C SER A 186 -22.53 -18.95 -51.38
N GLN A 187 -21.64 -18.42 -52.23
CA GLN A 187 -21.37 -16.98 -52.28
C GLN A 187 -22.60 -16.17 -52.70
N LEU A 188 -23.32 -16.62 -53.74
CA LEU A 188 -24.58 -15.99 -54.17
C LEU A 188 -25.63 -16.01 -53.06
N ALA A 189 -25.77 -17.13 -52.34
CA ALA A 189 -26.71 -17.25 -51.23
C ALA A 189 -26.31 -16.36 -50.03
N LEU A 190 -25.02 -16.21 -49.72
CA LEU A 190 -24.53 -15.29 -48.68
C LEU A 190 -24.73 -13.82 -49.05
N SER A 191 -24.80 -13.51 -50.34
CA SER A 191 -25.05 -12.16 -50.86
C SER A 191 -26.51 -11.78 -51.02
N ALA A 192 -27.43 -12.72 -50.84
CA ALA A 192 -28.85 -12.43 -50.80
C ALA A 192 -29.27 -11.88 -49.42
N PRO A 193 -30.24 -10.95 -49.33
CA PRO A 193 -30.76 -10.42 -48.07
C PRO A 193 -31.67 -11.43 -47.34
N GLU A 194 -31.15 -12.63 -47.08
CA GLU A 194 -31.88 -13.78 -46.54
C GLU A 194 -31.47 -14.14 -45.10
N TYR A 195 -30.88 -13.19 -44.38
CA TYR A 195 -30.39 -13.41 -43.01
C TYR A 195 -30.97 -12.35 -42.09
N ARG A 196 -31.66 -12.79 -41.03
CA ARG A 196 -32.04 -11.93 -39.92
C ARG A 196 -30.89 -11.86 -38.93
N ILE A 197 -30.29 -10.68 -38.73
CA ILE A 197 -29.15 -10.45 -37.84
C ILE A 197 -29.67 -9.71 -36.60
N GLN A 198 -29.61 -10.37 -35.45
CA GLN A 198 -30.04 -9.85 -34.16
C GLN A 198 -28.99 -8.89 -33.59
N VAL A 199 -29.46 -7.79 -32.99
CA VAL A 199 -28.62 -6.92 -32.17
C VAL A 199 -28.42 -7.63 -30.82
N PRO A 200 -27.18 -7.95 -30.42
CA PRO A 200 -26.95 -8.56 -29.12
C PRO A 200 -27.48 -7.65 -28.00
N PRO A 201 -28.07 -8.21 -26.94
CA PRO A 201 -28.70 -7.43 -25.89
C PRO A 201 -27.79 -6.37 -25.25
N GLU A 202 -26.48 -6.61 -25.19
CA GLU A 202 -25.47 -5.69 -24.66
C GLU A 202 -25.20 -4.44 -25.54
N PHE A 203 -25.72 -4.42 -26.77
CA PHE A 203 -25.48 -3.35 -27.75
C PHE A 203 -26.76 -2.64 -28.21
N ILE A 204 -27.90 -2.92 -27.59
CA ILE A 204 -29.18 -2.25 -27.91
C ILE A 204 -29.07 -0.76 -27.55
N LYS A 205 -29.34 0.10 -28.54
CA LYS A 205 -29.44 1.56 -28.37
C LYS A 205 -30.91 1.93 -28.09
N SER A 206 -31.17 3.01 -27.36
CA SER A 206 -32.53 3.46 -27.04
C SER A 206 -33.31 3.77 -28.33
N GLY A 207 -34.23 2.87 -28.75
CA GLY A 207 -35.02 2.98 -29.99
C GLY A 207 -35.04 1.71 -30.85
N GLU A 208 -35.84 0.73 -30.42
CA GLU A 208 -36.60 -0.32 -31.14
C GLU A 208 -35.97 -1.26 -32.21
N GLN A 209 -34.79 -1.02 -32.80
CA GLN A 209 -34.28 -1.96 -33.82
C GLN A 209 -33.54 -3.16 -33.19
N LEU A 210 -34.29 -4.24 -32.93
CA LEU A 210 -33.76 -5.48 -32.32
C LEU A 210 -33.09 -6.44 -33.33
N SER A 211 -33.32 -6.24 -34.62
CA SER A 211 -32.68 -7.01 -35.69
C SER A 211 -32.74 -6.28 -37.04
N ILE A 212 -31.85 -6.67 -37.96
CA ILE A 212 -31.85 -6.25 -39.36
C ILE A 212 -32.01 -7.46 -40.27
N ILE A 213 -32.55 -7.27 -41.48
CA ILE A 213 -32.51 -8.29 -42.53
C ILE A 213 -31.55 -7.81 -43.61
N GLY A 214 -30.55 -8.62 -43.94
CA GLY A 214 -29.53 -8.22 -44.91
C GLY A 214 -28.58 -9.36 -45.27
N PRO A 215 -27.69 -9.12 -46.25
CA PRO A 215 -26.71 -10.11 -46.67
C PRO A 215 -25.56 -10.25 -45.67
N ILE A 216 -24.97 -11.44 -45.62
CA ILE A 216 -23.72 -11.73 -44.89
C ILE A 216 -22.51 -11.27 -45.71
N LEU A 217 -22.57 -11.44 -47.04
CA LEU A 217 -21.52 -11.10 -47.99
C LEU A 217 -21.97 -9.99 -48.93
N SER A 218 -21.32 -8.84 -48.91
CA SER A 218 -21.58 -7.74 -49.85
C SER A 218 -20.51 -7.71 -50.95
N ALA A 219 -20.92 -7.64 -52.22
CA ALA A 219 -20.02 -7.57 -53.37
C ALA A 219 -20.22 -6.23 -54.11
N ARG A 220 -19.69 -5.13 -53.55
CA ARG A 220 -19.75 -3.80 -54.18
C ARG A 220 -18.54 -3.54 -55.10
N THR A 221 -17.33 -3.73 -54.60
CA THR A 221 -16.06 -3.53 -55.34
C THR A 221 -15.00 -4.57 -54.98
N ARG A 222 -14.96 -4.98 -53.71
CA ARG A 222 -14.30 -6.18 -53.17
C ARG A 222 -15.29 -6.88 -52.25
N PRO A 223 -15.15 -8.20 -52.02
CA PRO A 223 -16.05 -8.90 -51.11
C PRO A 223 -15.85 -8.40 -49.67
N GLU A 224 -16.95 -8.00 -49.05
CA GLU A 224 -17.02 -7.54 -47.66
C GLU A 224 -17.88 -8.53 -46.86
N LEU A 225 -17.30 -9.14 -45.83
CA LEU A 225 -18.00 -10.09 -44.96
C LEU A 225 -18.41 -9.39 -43.66
N ARG A 226 -19.65 -9.59 -43.23
CA ARG A 226 -20.07 -9.39 -41.84
C ARG A 226 -20.39 -10.76 -41.24
N PHE A 227 -19.81 -11.10 -40.11
CA PHE A 227 -20.00 -12.44 -39.56
C PHE A 227 -19.94 -12.43 -38.05
N ARG A 228 -20.91 -13.08 -37.42
CA ARG A 228 -20.89 -13.49 -36.02
C ARG A 228 -21.95 -14.58 -35.86
N GLU A 229 -21.50 -15.81 -35.71
CA GLU A 229 -22.36 -17.00 -35.83
C GLU A 229 -23.61 -16.96 -34.94
N ASP A 230 -23.48 -16.48 -33.70
CA ASP A 230 -24.54 -16.54 -32.68
C ASP A 230 -25.69 -15.53 -32.89
N ILE A 231 -25.62 -14.66 -33.90
CA ILE A 231 -26.58 -13.55 -34.04
C ILE A 231 -27.37 -13.58 -35.35
N PHE A 232 -27.04 -14.41 -36.33
CA PHE A 232 -27.79 -14.43 -37.60
C PHE A 232 -28.61 -15.71 -37.79
N THR A 233 -29.85 -15.55 -38.25
CA THR A 233 -30.80 -16.62 -38.55
C THR A 233 -31.06 -16.66 -40.05
N PRO A 234 -30.69 -17.74 -40.76
CA PRO A 234 -31.03 -17.92 -42.17
C PRO A 234 -32.54 -18.03 -42.36
N LEU A 235 -33.08 -17.32 -43.36
CA LEU A 235 -34.53 -17.28 -43.65
C LEU A 235 -34.95 -18.27 -44.74
N THR A 236 -34.00 -18.88 -45.45
CA THR A 236 -34.25 -19.85 -46.52
C THR A 236 -33.36 -21.09 -46.38
N ALA A 237 -33.74 -22.20 -47.02
CA ALA A 237 -32.93 -23.43 -47.03
C ALA A 237 -31.56 -23.24 -47.71
N ARG A 238 -31.50 -22.43 -48.77
CA ARG A 238 -30.24 -22.10 -49.45
C ARG A 238 -29.33 -21.25 -48.58
N ALA A 239 -29.88 -20.28 -47.84
CA ALA A 239 -29.13 -19.45 -46.90
C ALA A 239 -28.58 -20.30 -45.74
N LYS A 240 -29.38 -21.24 -45.22
CA LYS A 240 -28.93 -22.20 -44.20
C LYS A 240 -27.75 -23.04 -44.67
N THR A 241 -27.87 -23.64 -45.85
CA THR A 241 -26.80 -24.46 -46.46
C THR A 241 -25.52 -23.64 -46.68
N ALA A 242 -25.64 -22.38 -47.11
CA ALA A 242 -24.49 -21.52 -47.36
C ALA A 242 -23.73 -21.15 -46.08
N VAL A 243 -24.45 -20.92 -44.96
CA VAL A 243 -23.85 -20.73 -43.63
C VAL A 243 -23.17 -22.00 -43.13
N GLU A 244 -23.81 -23.16 -43.28
CA GLU A 244 -23.21 -24.45 -42.88
C GLU A 244 -21.91 -24.72 -43.63
N ASN A 245 -21.86 -24.41 -44.93
CA ASN A 245 -20.64 -24.49 -45.74
C ASN A 245 -19.57 -23.50 -45.26
N LEU A 246 -19.95 -22.26 -44.95
CA LEU A 246 -19.04 -21.23 -44.41
C LEU A 246 -18.42 -21.66 -43.07
N ASN A 247 -19.24 -22.16 -42.14
CA ASN A 247 -18.79 -22.62 -40.83
C ASN A 247 -17.90 -23.87 -40.94
N SER A 248 -18.29 -24.83 -41.79
CA SER A 248 -17.49 -26.04 -42.05
C SER A 248 -16.12 -25.69 -42.61
N LEU A 249 -16.05 -24.70 -43.50
CA LEU A 249 -14.81 -24.24 -44.10
C LEU A 249 -13.91 -23.51 -43.07
N LEU A 250 -14.49 -22.68 -42.19
CA LEU A 250 -13.76 -22.03 -41.10
C LEU A 250 -13.10 -23.03 -40.15
N LEU A 251 -13.72 -24.18 -39.92
CA LEU A 251 -13.20 -25.26 -39.09
C LEU A 251 -12.28 -26.22 -39.87
N GLY A 252 -12.18 -26.08 -41.19
CA GLY A 252 -11.43 -26.98 -42.06
C GLY A 252 -9.90 -26.81 -41.93
N PRO A 253 -9.12 -27.90 -42.05
CA PRO A 253 -7.68 -27.89 -41.82
C PRO A 253 -6.90 -26.94 -42.74
N HIS A 254 -7.38 -26.77 -43.98
CA HIS A 254 -6.75 -25.86 -44.96
C HIS A 254 -6.91 -24.38 -44.62
N ILE A 255 -7.99 -23.97 -43.95
CA ILE A 255 -8.17 -22.58 -43.51
C ILE A 255 -7.38 -22.33 -42.23
N GLN A 256 -7.31 -23.32 -41.34
CA GLN A 256 -6.55 -23.21 -40.10
C GLN A 256 -5.06 -22.91 -40.34
N THR A 257 -4.46 -23.39 -41.44
CA THR A 257 -3.08 -23.05 -41.82
C THR A 257 -2.89 -21.61 -42.31
N GLU A 258 -3.96 -20.91 -42.68
CA GLU A 258 -3.93 -19.51 -43.13
C GLU A 258 -4.19 -18.53 -41.96
N VAL A 259 -4.49 -19.04 -40.76
CA VAL A 259 -4.76 -18.22 -39.57
C VAL A 259 -3.45 -17.64 -39.02
N VAL A 260 -3.46 -16.34 -38.74
CA VAL A 260 -2.34 -15.68 -38.05
C VAL A 260 -2.70 -15.48 -36.59
N HIS A 261 -1.93 -16.12 -35.70
CA HIS A 261 -2.08 -16.00 -34.25
C HIS A 261 -1.14 -14.92 -33.71
N LEU A 262 -1.70 -13.78 -33.31
CA LEU A 262 -1.00 -12.64 -32.74
C LEU A 262 -0.88 -12.81 -31.21
N ASN A 263 0.14 -13.54 -30.79
CA ASN A 263 0.48 -13.75 -29.38
C ASN A 263 1.18 -12.52 -28.75
N SER A 264 1.56 -12.59 -27.47
CA SER A 264 2.20 -11.49 -26.74
C SER A 264 3.61 -11.13 -27.22
N GLU A 265 4.32 -12.02 -27.90
CA GLU A 265 5.60 -11.70 -28.53
C GLU A 265 5.40 -10.87 -29.80
N LEU A 266 4.33 -11.16 -30.55
CA LEU A 266 3.97 -10.45 -31.77
C LEU A 266 3.26 -9.13 -31.47
N LEU A 267 2.41 -9.08 -30.45
CA LEU A 267 1.76 -7.87 -29.95
C LEU A 267 2.21 -7.56 -28.51
N PRO A 268 3.47 -7.14 -28.31
CA PRO A 268 3.93 -6.70 -27.01
C PRO A 268 3.26 -5.38 -26.60
N ARG A 269 3.50 -4.94 -25.37
CA ARG A 269 3.14 -3.60 -24.88
C ARG A 269 3.54 -2.52 -25.90
N HIS A 270 2.71 -1.48 -26.04
CA HIS A 270 2.86 -0.39 -27.01
C HIS A 270 2.65 -0.80 -28.48
N SER A 271 1.97 -1.92 -28.71
CA SER A 271 1.50 -2.30 -30.04
C SER A 271 0.07 -1.84 -30.24
N ILE A 272 -0.21 -1.22 -31.38
CA ILE A 272 -1.56 -1.00 -31.89
C ILE A 272 -1.74 -1.89 -33.12
N ILE A 273 -2.83 -2.64 -33.16
CA ILE A 273 -3.25 -3.33 -34.38
C ILE A 273 -4.49 -2.63 -34.93
N LEU A 274 -4.46 -2.24 -36.20
CA LEU A 274 -5.59 -1.69 -36.94
C LEU A 274 -6.00 -2.67 -38.03
N LEU A 275 -7.29 -2.91 -38.18
CA LEU A 275 -7.82 -3.90 -39.12
C LEU A 275 -9.01 -3.35 -39.88
N ASP A 276 -9.10 -3.68 -41.17
CA ASP A 276 -10.32 -3.58 -41.97
C ASP A 276 -11.25 -4.73 -41.57
N ASN A 277 -12.21 -4.38 -40.71
CA ASN A 277 -13.21 -5.24 -40.08
C ASN A 277 -14.07 -6.02 -41.09
N ARG A 278 -14.11 -5.60 -42.36
CA ARG A 278 -14.89 -6.27 -43.42
C ARG A 278 -14.06 -7.31 -44.19
N ARG A 279 -12.73 -7.20 -44.11
CA ARG A 279 -11.77 -8.00 -44.90
C ARG A 279 -10.98 -8.98 -44.03
N TRP A 280 -11.05 -8.83 -42.72
CA TRP A 280 -10.38 -9.68 -41.75
C TRP A 280 -11.38 -10.15 -40.68
N LEU A 281 -11.56 -11.46 -40.60
CA LEU A 281 -12.17 -12.09 -39.44
C LEU A 281 -11.17 -12.07 -38.29
N HIS A 282 -11.68 -11.92 -37.08
CA HIS A 282 -10.87 -12.04 -35.88
C HIS A 282 -11.57 -12.90 -34.84
N ALA A 283 -10.75 -13.54 -34.01
CA ALA A 283 -11.16 -14.39 -32.91
C ALA A 283 -10.20 -14.20 -31.75
N ARG A 284 -10.64 -14.58 -30.55
CA ARG A 284 -9.79 -14.61 -29.37
C ARG A 284 -9.91 -15.97 -28.70
N SER A 285 -8.77 -16.59 -28.40
CA SER A 285 -8.74 -17.81 -27.59
C SER A 285 -9.29 -17.56 -26.17
N ASP A 286 -9.52 -18.63 -25.43
CA ASP A 286 -9.72 -18.59 -23.99
C ASP A 286 -8.57 -17.83 -23.31
N VAL A 287 -8.92 -16.98 -22.35
CA VAL A 287 -7.93 -16.34 -21.48
C VAL A 287 -7.58 -17.34 -20.39
N LYS A 288 -6.28 -17.64 -20.27
CA LYS A 288 -5.76 -18.65 -19.34
C LYS A 288 -5.25 -18.08 -18.03
N ASP A 289 -5.25 -16.75 -17.90
CA ASP A 289 -4.83 -16.05 -16.69
C ASP A 289 -6.04 -15.83 -15.76
N PRO A 290 -6.35 -16.74 -14.81
CA PRO A 290 -7.45 -16.54 -13.86
C PRO A 290 -7.25 -15.30 -12.99
N SER A 291 -5.99 -14.92 -12.74
CA SER A 291 -5.62 -13.73 -11.97
C SER A 291 -5.84 -12.43 -12.76
N ARG A 292 -6.11 -12.48 -14.07
CA ARG A 292 -6.36 -11.27 -14.89
C ARG A 292 -7.58 -10.50 -14.41
N HIS A 293 -8.68 -11.19 -14.11
CA HIS A 293 -9.90 -10.56 -13.63
C HIS A 293 -9.74 -10.07 -12.19
N LEU A 294 -9.12 -10.89 -11.33
CA LEU A 294 -8.80 -10.50 -9.96
C LEU A 294 -7.96 -9.21 -9.95
N ARG A 295 -6.83 -9.19 -10.65
CA ARG A 295 -5.96 -8.00 -10.74
C ARG A 295 -6.69 -6.77 -11.26
N ARG A 296 -7.52 -6.91 -12.29
CA ARG A 296 -8.32 -5.79 -12.80
C ARG A 296 -9.27 -5.24 -11.76
N LEU A 297 -9.93 -6.09 -10.96
CA LEU A 297 -10.79 -5.63 -9.87
C LEU A 297 -9.97 -4.91 -8.80
N LEU A 298 -8.88 -5.51 -8.32
CA LEU A 298 -8.02 -4.89 -7.31
C LEU A 298 -7.44 -3.53 -7.75
N LEU A 299 -7.23 -3.34 -9.06
CA LEU A 299 -6.72 -2.09 -9.63
C LEU A 299 -7.80 -1.05 -9.99
N SER A 300 -9.07 -1.44 -10.10
CA SER A 300 -10.15 -0.56 -10.60
C SER A 300 -11.29 -0.35 -9.62
N VAL A 301 -11.43 -1.22 -8.62
CA VAL A 301 -12.42 -1.07 -7.57
C VAL A 301 -12.07 0.13 -6.69
N PRO A 302 -10.84 0.31 -6.17
CA PRO A 302 -10.51 1.42 -5.28
C PRO A 302 -10.79 2.81 -5.90
N GLN A 303 -11.51 3.70 -5.17
CA GLN A 303 -11.99 5.00 -5.64
C GLN A 303 -11.78 6.13 -4.62
N GLY A 304 -11.18 7.25 -5.06
CA GLY A 304 -10.80 8.36 -4.17
C GLY A 304 -11.97 9.00 -3.42
N HIS A 305 -13.13 9.17 -4.05
CA HIS A 305 -14.31 9.72 -3.36
C HIS A 305 -14.86 8.78 -2.29
N LYS A 306 -14.73 7.46 -2.45
CA LYS A 306 -15.05 6.49 -1.40
C LYS A 306 -14.05 6.56 -0.27
N ALA A 307 -12.77 6.70 -0.59
CA ALA A 307 -11.74 6.91 0.42
C ALA A 307 -12.06 8.14 1.30
N ARG A 308 -12.39 9.27 0.66
CA ARG A 308 -12.85 10.47 1.36
C ARG A 308 -14.08 10.25 2.24
N GLU A 309 -15.08 9.52 1.73
CA GLU A 309 -16.31 9.17 2.47
C GLU A 309 -15.98 8.36 3.74
N TRP A 310 -15.11 7.36 3.64
CA TRP A 310 -14.67 6.55 4.78
C TRP A 310 -13.92 7.38 5.81
N SER A 311 -12.95 8.20 5.36
CA SER A 311 -12.19 9.08 6.24
C SER A 311 -13.10 10.05 6.97
N THR A 312 -14.07 10.65 6.27
CA THR A 312 -15.04 11.58 6.88
C THR A 312 -15.83 10.92 8.00
N TYR A 313 -16.21 9.64 7.86
CA TYR A 313 -16.90 8.92 8.91
C TYR A 313 -15.99 8.63 10.10
N TYR A 314 -14.78 8.09 9.85
CA TYR A 314 -13.86 7.78 10.93
C TYR A 314 -13.48 9.03 11.73
N THR A 315 -13.14 10.13 11.04
CA THR A 315 -12.77 11.40 11.67
C THR A 315 -13.96 12.17 12.24
N SER A 316 -15.18 11.64 12.10
CA SER A 316 -16.38 12.34 12.53
C SER A 316 -16.47 12.41 14.04
N GLU A 317 -15.79 11.57 14.82
CA GLU A 317 -15.83 11.53 16.28
C GLU A 317 -14.49 11.40 16.98
N SER A 318 -14.46 11.59 18.31
CA SER A 318 -13.38 11.01 19.10
C SER A 318 -13.46 9.49 19.05
N HIS A 319 -12.34 8.89 18.72
CA HIS A 319 -12.10 7.45 18.76
C HIS A 319 -10.73 7.19 19.39
N LEU A 320 -10.39 7.96 20.43
CA LEU A 320 -9.28 7.65 21.33
C LEU A 320 -9.45 6.22 21.89
N PRO A 321 -8.38 5.49 22.24
CA PRO A 321 -8.51 4.12 22.76
C PRO A 321 -9.59 4.00 23.84
N GLY A 322 -10.53 3.07 23.62
CA GLY A 322 -11.69 2.85 24.50
C GLY A 322 -12.94 3.68 24.18
N GLN A 323 -12.88 4.58 23.20
CA GLN A 323 -14.02 5.43 22.78
C GLN A 323 -14.56 5.08 21.39
N GLY A 324 -13.85 4.26 20.60
CA GLY A 324 -14.14 4.01 19.18
C GLY A 324 -15.09 2.85 18.85
N LEU A 325 -16.09 2.56 19.70
CA LEU A 325 -17.02 1.43 19.48
C LEU A 325 -17.94 1.66 18.28
N SER A 326 -18.49 2.86 18.10
CA SER A 326 -19.34 3.20 16.96
C SER A 326 -18.62 3.01 15.62
N GLN A 327 -17.34 3.40 15.53
CA GLN A 327 -16.53 3.15 14.35
C GLN A 327 -16.27 1.65 14.17
N ALA A 328 -16.08 0.87 15.24
CA ALA A 328 -15.93 -0.58 15.13
C ALA A 328 -17.19 -1.25 14.55
N GLU A 329 -18.37 -0.86 15.04
CA GLU A 329 -19.66 -1.36 14.56
C GLU A 329 -19.92 -0.97 13.11
N TRP A 330 -19.56 0.26 12.74
CA TRP A 330 -19.66 0.72 11.36
C TRP A 330 -18.70 -0.03 10.43
N THR A 331 -17.44 -0.23 10.82
CA THR A 331 -16.46 -1.02 10.05
C THR A 331 -16.96 -2.45 9.84
N ARG A 332 -17.47 -3.11 10.89
CA ARG A 332 -18.09 -4.44 10.76
C ARG A 332 -19.22 -4.42 9.73
N SER A 333 -20.15 -3.47 9.87
CA SER A 333 -21.32 -3.36 8.98
C SER A 333 -20.90 -3.12 7.52
N LYS A 334 -19.85 -2.33 7.29
CA LYS A 334 -19.30 -2.11 5.95
C LYS A 334 -18.65 -3.38 5.38
N TRP A 335 -17.92 -4.14 6.18
CA TRP A 335 -17.30 -5.38 5.70
C TRP A 335 -18.34 -6.45 5.37
N GLU A 336 -19.43 -6.52 6.14
CA GLU A 336 -20.60 -7.35 5.82
C GLU A 336 -21.27 -6.90 4.50
N GLU A 337 -21.47 -5.59 4.30
CA GLU A 337 -21.97 -5.00 3.05
C GLU A 337 -21.06 -5.36 1.85
N PHE A 338 -19.77 -5.52 2.09
CA PHE A 338 -18.79 -5.94 1.08
C PHE A 338 -18.72 -7.47 0.90
N GLU A 339 -19.68 -8.23 1.42
CA GLU A 339 -19.76 -9.70 1.35
C GLU A 339 -18.71 -10.45 2.18
N ILE A 340 -18.07 -9.78 3.15
CA ILE A 340 -17.20 -10.42 4.13
C ILE A 340 -18.05 -10.72 5.38
N VAL A 341 -18.96 -11.68 5.22
CA VAL A 341 -20.01 -11.97 6.22
C VAL A 341 -19.49 -12.59 7.52
N ASN A 342 -18.29 -13.17 7.51
CA ASN A 342 -17.64 -13.65 8.73
C ASN A 342 -16.83 -12.51 9.36
N THR A 343 -17.53 -11.49 9.86
CA THR A 343 -16.93 -10.34 10.53
C THR A 343 -17.45 -10.20 11.96
N THR A 344 -16.53 -10.09 12.92
CA THR A 344 -16.84 -10.03 14.37
C THR A 344 -16.09 -8.90 15.06
N ILE A 345 -16.60 -8.43 16.20
CA ILE A 345 -15.90 -7.49 17.09
C ILE A 345 -15.36 -8.28 18.28
N ALA A 346 -14.05 -8.18 18.52
CA ALA A 346 -13.35 -8.79 19.64
C ALA A 346 -12.97 -7.69 20.66
N PRO A 347 -13.64 -7.63 21.83
CA PRO A 347 -13.33 -6.66 22.87
C PRO A 347 -12.18 -7.14 23.78
N TYR A 348 -11.32 -6.21 24.19
CA TYR A 348 -10.26 -6.46 25.18
C TYR A 348 -10.25 -5.37 26.24
N GLU A 349 -10.08 -5.76 27.50
CA GLU A 349 -9.84 -4.80 28.59
C GLU A 349 -8.42 -4.24 28.47
N ALA A 350 -8.31 -2.92 28.41
CA ALA A 350 -7.06 -2.20 28.24
C ALA A 350 -6.88 -1.15 29.34
N TYR A 351 -5.64 -1.00 29.83
CA TYR A 351 -5.29 0.08 30.74
C TYR A 351 -5.10 1.37 29.95
N CYS A 352 -5.93 2.36 30.27
CA CYS A 352 -6.02 3.64 29.58
C CYS A 352 -5.76 4.80 30.55
N SER A 353 -5.38 5.96 30.00
CA SER A 353 -5.27 7.20 30.77
C SER A 353 -5.92 8.35 30.02
N TYR A 354 -6.66 9.19 30.74
CA TYR A 354 -7.34 10.36 30.18
C TYR A 354 -7.00 11.62 31.00
N PRO A 355 -6.91 12.80 30.36
CA PRO A 355 -6.72 14.05 31.10
C PRO A 355 -7.98 14.37 31.92
N GLU A 356 -7.80 14.71 33.20
CA GLU A 356 -8.90 15.06 34.11
C GLU A 356 -8.89 16.56 34.48
N GLY A 357 -7.71 17.15 34.60
CA GLY A 357 -7.56 18.59 34.86
C GLY A 357 -6.13 19.04 34.62
N GLN A 358 -5.94 20.19 33.98
CA GLN A 358 -4.62 20.63 33.54
C GLN A 358 -4.50 22.14 33.66
N ARG A 359 -3.31 22.61 34.00
CA ARG A 359 -2.95 24.04 33.98
C ARG A 359 -1.47 24.22 33.77
N LEU A 360 -1.11 25.17 32.92
CA LEU A 360 0.25 25.64 32.78
C LEU A 360 0.25 27.17 32.75
N ALA A 361 0.85 27.80 33.76
CA ALA A 361 0.89 29.26 33.86
C ALA A 361 2.26 29.77 34.27
N LEU A 362 2.69 30.86 33.63
CA LEU A 362 3.83 31.67 34.04
C LEU A 362 3.39 32.66 35.10
N LEU A 363 4.05 32.61 36.26
CA LEU A 363 3.74 33.43 37.42
C LEU A 363 4.90 34.38 37.74
N ASP A 364 4.56 35.58 38.21
CA ASP A 364 5.49 36.52 38.85
C ASP A 364 5.17 36.62 40.35
N LEU A 365 5.97 35.96 41.18
CA LEU A 365 5.78 35.90 42.63
C LEU A 365 5.98 37.25 43.33
N ASN A 366 6.53 38.26 42.64
CA ASN A 366 6.63 39.62 43.19
C ASN A 366 5.30 40.37 43.11
N LYS A 367 4.32 39.87 42.34
CA LYS A 367 3.00 40.49 42.21
C LYS A 367 2.00 39.94 43.25
N PRO A 368 0.97 40.73 43.60
CA PRO A 368 -0.16 40.24 44.39
C PRO A 368 -0.82 39.04 43.71
N VAL A 369 -1.34 38.07 44.47
CA VAL A 369 -1.92 36.80 43.96
C VAL A 369 -2.89 36.98 42.78
N ALA A 370 -3.73 38.01 42.82
CA ALA A 370 -4.69 38.31 41.76
C ALA A 370 -4.05 38.72 40.41
N GLU A 371 -2.78 39.12 40.42
CA GLU A 371 -2.03 39.64 39.28
C GLU A 371 -0.76 38.80 38.99
N GLN A 372 -0.56 37.69 39.70
CA GLN A 372 0.64 36.84 39.54
C GLN A 372 0.70 36.19 38.16
N VAL A 373 -0.45 35.87 37.57
CA VAL A 373 -0.51 35.18 36.27
C VAL A 373 -0.10 36.15 35.16
N LEU A 374 1.11 35.97 34.63
CA LEU A 374 1.59 36.72 33.47
C LEU A 374 1.09 36.12 32.16
N TYR A 375 0.96 34.80 32.12
CA TYR A 375 0.51 34.05 30.97
C TYR A 375 -0.04 32.70 31.41
N GLU A 376 -1.06 32.21 30.71
CA GLU A 376 -1.66 30.89 30.93
C GLU A 376 -1.85 30.23 29.56
N ALA A 377 -1.30 29.02 29.41
CA ALA A 377 -1.37 28.28 28.16
C ALA A 377 -2.81 27.82 27.88
N ALA A 378 -3.21 27.82 26.61
CA ALA A 378 -4.56 27.43 26.24
C ALA A 378 -4.82 25.93 26.45
N LEU A 379 -3.80 25.09 26.19
CA LEU A 379 -3.86 23.62 26.28
C LEU A 379 -4.93 22.98 25.38
N VAL A 380 -5.43 23.76 24.41
CA VAL A 380 -6.38 23.35 23.37
C VAL A 380 -6.00 24.04 22.07
N GLU A 381 -6.29 23.39 20.94
CA GLU A 381 -6.02 23.92 19.60
C GLU A 381 -7.12 24.88 19.17
N ASN A 382 -6.75 25.98 18.51
CA ASN A 382 -7.74 26.93 17.98
C ASN A 382 -8.10 26.58 16.53
N HIS A 383 -9.39 26.39 16.27
CA HIS A 383 -9.88 26.08 14.93
C HIS A 383 -10.45 27.35 14.31
N ALA A 384 -9.69 27.99 13.42
CA ALA A 384 -10.19 29.12 12.62
C ALA A 384 -11.05 28.67 11.41
N ILE A 385 -11.30 27.36 11.26
CA ILE A 385 -12.09 26.83 10.14
C ILE A 385 -13.57 27.14 10.38
N ASN A 386 -13.98 28.24 9.74
CA ASN A 386 -15.33 28.71 9.57
C ASN A 386 -16.21 27.65 8.90
N ASN A 387 -17.18 27.12 9.65
CA ASN A 387 -18.42 26.62 9.06
C ASN A 387 -19.60 27.25 9.82
N PRO A 388 -20.07 28.46 9.43
CA PRO A 388 -21.20 29.12 10.06
C PRO A 388 -22.48 28.34 9.74
N GLY A 389 -22.75 27.27 10.48
CA GLY A 389 -23.88 26.38 10.27
C GLY A 389 -23.81 25.04 11.00
N THR A 390 -22.63 24.60 11.44
CA THR A 390 -22.49 23.40 12.30
C THR A 390 -22.09 23.81 13.71
N SER A 391 -23.04 23.76 14.62
CA SER A 391 -22.81 23.84 16.07
C SER A 391 -22.15 22.56 16.61
N GLN A 392 -21.05 22.11 16.02
CA GLN A 392 -20.28 20.98 16.54
C GLN A 392 -19.19 21.55 17.45
N SER A 393 -19.40 21.45 18.76
CA SER A 393 -18.43 21.86 19.77
C SER A 393 -17.23 20.91 19.72
N TRP A 394 -16.05 21.47 19.43
CA TRP A 394 -14.77 20.74 19.39
C TRP A 394 -14.22 20.39 20.78
N GLU A 395 -15.06 20.48 21.82
CA GLU A 395 -14.92 19.80 23.12
C GLU A 395 -14.85 18.26 22.97
N ARG A 396 -15.05 17.75 21.75
CA ARG A 396 -15.10 16.32 21.43
C ARG A 396 -13.76 15.60 21.53
N PHE A 397 -12.65 16.23 21.16
CA PHE A 397 -11.33 15.60 21.14
C PHE A 397 -10.51 15.96 22.37
N ALA A 398 -9.59 15.08 22.75
CA ALA A 398 -8.82 15.28 23.96
C ALA A 398 -8.00 16.60 23.91
N PRO A 399 -7.87 17.32 25.04
CA PRO A 399 -6.99 18.49 25.15
C PRO A 399 -5.50 18.06 25.08
N ALA A 400 -4.60 18.98 25.38
CA ALA A 400 -3.17 18.72 25.41
C ALA A 400 -2.78 17.70 26.49
N PHE A 401 -2.39 16.47 26.14
CA PHE A 401 -1.91 15.52 27.13
C PHE A 401 -0.92 14.50 26.57
N HIS A 402 -0.07 13.99 27.45
CA HIS A 402 0.65 12.74 27.21
C HIS A 402 -0.07 11.61 27.95
N ALA A 403 -0.50 10.56 27.25
CA ALA A 403 -1.06 9.39 27.95
C ALA A 403 0.01 8.77 28.87
N PHE A 404 -0.42 8.29 30.02
CA PHE A 404 0.41 7.73 31.08
C PHE A 404 1.41 8.71 31.72
N SER A 405 1.23 10.02 31.53
CA SER A 405 1.90 11.07 32.31
C SER A 405 1.55 10.97 33.80
N ALA A 406 2.50 11.27 34.69
CA ALA A 406 2.23 11.26 36.13
C ALA A 406 1.36 12.46 36.55
N PRO A 407 0.47 12.30 37.55
CA PRO A 407 -0.21 13.44 38.14
C PRO A 407 0.78 14.30 38.95
N GLY A 408 0.54 15.60 39.03
CA GLY A 408 1.39 16.50 39.81
C GLY A 408 0.88 17.94 39.81
N ASN A 409 1.24 18.69 40.85
CA ASN A 409 1.06 20.14 40.92
C ASN A 409 2.37 20.76 41.42
N VAL A 410 3.14 21.31 40.51
CA VAL A 410 4.48 21.84 40.79
C VAL A 410 4.52 23.32 40.47
N THR A 411 5.08 24.12 41.37
CA THR A 411 5.42 25.52 41.09
C THR A 411 6.91 25.71 41.29
N ALA A 412 7.66 25.97 40.22
CA ALA A 412 9.12 26.04 40.26
C ALA A 412 9.70 26.96 39.18
N SER A 413 10.93 27.41 39.39
CA SER A 413 11.73 27.99 38.30
C SER A 413 12.03 26.92 37.23
N TYR A 414 12.36 27.37 36.03
CA TYR A 414 12.42 26.48 34.87
C TYR A 414 13.62 26.77 33.97
N VAL A 415 13.96 25.78 33.14
CA VAL A 415 15.08 25.81 32.20
C VAL A 415 14.62 25.38 30.81
N PHE A 416 15.30 25.86 29.77
CA PHE A 416 15.17 25.34 28.42
C PHE A 416 16.28 24.32 28.15
N ALA A 417 15.87 23.10 27.77
CA ALA A 417 16.77 21.94 27.66
C ALA A 417 16.86 21.36 26.23
N ASN A 418 16.76 22.22 25.21
CA ASN A 418 16.82 21.82 23.79
C ASN A 418 15.88 20.63 23.48
N PHE A 419 16.35 19.55 22.85
CA PHE A 419 15.55 18.35 22.60
C PHE A 419 15.43 17.42 23.81
N GLY A 420 15.93 17.79 25.00
CA GLY A 420 15.82 16.98 26.21
C GLY A 420 16.51 15.63 26.12
N THR A 421 17.57 15.51 25.31
CA THR A 421 18.38 14.29 25.25
C THR A 421 19.33 14.21 26.45
N GLN A 422 19.90 13.03 26.72
CA GLN A 422 20.91 12.88 27.78
C GLN A 422 22.06 13.90 27.63
N GLU A 423 22.58 14.07 26.42
CA GLU A 423 23.67 15.01 26.14
C GLU A 423 23.26 16.49 26.36
N ASP A 424 21.98 16.84 26.14
CA ASP A 424 21.50 18.20 26.43
C ASP A 424 21.59 18.49 27.93
N TYR A 425 21.09 17.58 28.77
CA TYR A 425 21.16 17.73 30.21
C TYR A 425 22.61 17.74 30.73
N GLU A 426 23.47 16.86 30.22
CA GLU A 426 24.90 16.86 30.55
C GLU A 426 25.60 18.15 30.12
N THR A 427 25.17 18.76 29.01
CA THR A 427 25.67 20.06 28.56
C THR A 427 25.26 21.18 29.51
N LEU A 428 24.01 21.19 29.96
CA LEU A 428 23.54 22.17 30.96
C LEU A 428 24.32 22.07 32.27
N VAL A 429 24.53 20.84 32.77
CA VAL A 429 25.33 20.61 34.00
C VAL A 429 26.77 21.11 33.82
N ARG A 430 27.41 20.83 32.67
CA ARG A 430 28.76 21.33 32.35
C ARG A 430 28.82 22.85 32.24
N ALA A 431 27.73 23.49 31.81
CA ALA A 431 27.59 24.94 31.78
C ALA A 431 27.27 25.56 33.16
N GLY A 432 27.25 24.75 34.23
CA GLY A 432 27.00 25.22 35.59
C GLY A 432 25.52 25.48 35.91
N ILE A 433 24.60 24.96 35.11
CA ILE A 433 23.16 25.15 35.30
C ILE A 433 22.61 24.11 36.27
N SER A 434 21.97 24.57 37.35
CA SER A 434 21.28 23.71 38.32
C SER A 434 19.94 23.23 37.78
N LEU A 435 19.79 21.90 37.64
CA LEU A 435 18.59 21.25 37.11
C LEU A 435 17.62 20.77 38.20
N GLU A 436 18.15 20.39 39.37
CA GLU A 436 17.34 19.84 40.45
C GLU A 436 16.27 20.84 40.93
N GLY A 437 15.05 20.33 41.09
CA GLY A 437 13.91 21.14 41.55
C GLY A 437 13.36 22.10 40.49
N LYS A 438 13.74 21.97 39.21
CA LYS A 438 13.25 22.84 38.11
C LYS A 438 12.22 22.14 37.24
N ILE A 439 11.47 22.91 36.46
CA ILE A 439 10.68 22.41 35.32
C ILE A 439 11.53 22.55 34.04
N ALA A 440 11.50 21.56 33.15
CA ALA A 440 12.20 21.62 31.86
C ALA A 440 11.21 21.91 30.72
N ILE A 441 11.55 22.87 29.86
CA ILE A 441 10.93 23.06 28.54
C ILE A 441 11.84 22.41 27.50
N VAL A 442 11.28 21.50 26.70
CA VAL A 442 12.00 20.78 25.65
C VAL A 442 11.28 20.88 24.31
N LYS A 443 12.03 20.86 23.23
CA LYS A 443 11.52 20.66 21.87
C LYS A 443 11.01 19.23 21.74
N SER A 444 9.95 19.03 20.96
CA SER A 444 9.45 17.70 20.63
C SER A 444 10.51 16.90 19.87
N ALA A 445 10.60 15.60 20.17
CA ALA A 445 11.38 14.64 19.40
C ALA A 445 10.59 14.02 18.23
N GLN A 446 9.58 14.73 17.68
CA GLN A 446 8.87 14.32 16.46
C GLN A 446 9.88 14.10 15.32
N VAL A 447 9.87 12.92 14.70
CA VAL A 447 10.81 12.60 13.62
C VAL A 447 10.23 13.01 12.27
N THR A 448 10.34 14.30 11.96
CA THR A 448 10.05 14.84 10.62
C THR A 448 11.13 14.42 9.61
N PRO A 449 10.89 14.60 8.30
CA PRO A 449 11.91 14.35 7.27
C PRO A 449 13.17 15.20 7.47
N TYR A 450 13.01 16.43 7.96
CA TYR A 450 14.12 17.31 8.29
C TYR A 450 14.93 16.73 9.45
N VAL A 451 14.31 16.46 10.61
CA VAL A 451 15.00 15.90 11.79
C VAL A 451 15.71 14.59 11.46
N ARG A 452 15.11 13.72 10.66
CA ARG A 452 15.75 12.46 10.23
C ARG A 452 17.06 12.69 9.44
N LYS A 453 17.13 13.79 8.69
CA LYS A 453 18.29 14.14 7.86
C LYS A 453 19.31 14.98 8.61
N SER A 454 18.87 15.96 9.40
CA SER A 454 19.74 16.94 10.07
C SER A 454 20.18 16.51 11.46
N GLU A 455 19.34 15.80 12.21
CA GLU A 455 19.57 15.44 13.62
C GLU A 455 19.34 13.94 13.90
N PRO A 456 20.19 13.02 13.35
CA PRO A 456 20.00 11.58 13.50
C PRO A 456 19.99 11.08 14.94
N SER A 457 20.71 11.77 15.85
CA SER A 457 20.73 11.46 17.28
C SER A 457 19.34 11.71 17.90
N VAL A 458 18.69 12.83 17.57
CA VAL A 458 17.33 13.17 18.01
C VAL A 458 16.31 12.21 17.41
N ALA A 459 16.46 11.83 16.14
CA ALA A 459 15.56 10.88 15.46
C ALA A 459 15.44 9.53 16.20
N SER A 460 16.46 9.14 16.97
CA SER A 460 16.46 7.92 17.78
C SER A 460 15.76 8.06 19.14
N VAL A 461 15.57 9.28 19.66
CA VAL A 461 15.05 9.57 21.01
C VAL A 461 13.53 9.54 21.05
N SER A 462 12.92 8.74 21.93
CA SER A 462 11.47 8.77 22.17
C SER A 462 11.11 9.76 23.27
N ARG A 463 9.87 10.24 23.26
CA ARG A 463 9.28 11.08 24.32
C ARG A 463 9.48 10.51 25.72
N PHE A 464 9.35 9.18 25.85
CA PHE A 464 9.64 8.47 27.09
C PHE A 464 11.06 8.75 27.61
N TYR A 465 12.06 8.70 26.73
CA TYR A 465 13.45 8.94 27.12
C TYR A 465 13.71 10.42 27.45
N GLN A 466 13.10 11.37 26.74
CA GLN A 466 13.20 12.80 27.10
C GLN A 466 12.81 13.03 28.57
N ILE A 467 11.69 12.43 28.99
CA ILE A 467 11.17 12.61 30.35
C ILE A 467 11.96 11.78 31.37
N ARG A 468 12.40 10.57 31.00
CA ARG A 468 13.22 9.72 31.87
C ARG A 468 14.56 10.39 32.21
N TRP A 469 15.23 11.01 31.24
CA TRP A 469 16.48 11.72 31.50
C TRP A 469 16.25 12.96 32.36
N ALA A 470 15.19 13.73 32.09
CA ALA A 470 14.82 14.86 32.95
C ALA A 470 14.66 14.41 34.42
N GLN A 471 13.88 13.35 34.66
CA GLN A 471 13.68 12.78 35.99
C GLN A 471 14.99 12.36 36.65
N SER A 472 15.92 11.74 35.91
CA SER A 472 17.23 11.34 36.44
C SER A 472 18.12 12.52 36.87
N MET A 473 17.81 13.72 36.39
CA MET A 473 18.51 14.97 36.72
C MET A 473 17.80 15.77 37.83
N GLY A 474 16.74 15.23 38.44
CA GLY A 474 15.98 15.90 39.50
C GLY A 474 15.00 16.97 39.01
N ILE A 475 14.67 16.98 37.72
CA ILE A 475 13.61 17.85 37.16
C ILE A 475 12.24 17.40 37.70
N LEU A 476 11.38 18.37 38.02
CA LEU A 476 10.06 18.15 38.63
C LEU A 476 8.92 18.01 37.60
N GLY A 477 9.13 18.39 36.35
CA GLY A 477 8.14 18.26 35.29
C GLY A 477 8.68 18.67 33.93
N VAL A 478 8.07 18.15 32.86
CA VAL A 478 8.53 18.36 31.47
C VAL A 478 7.42 18.93 30.59
N ILE A 479 7.70 20.04 29.92
CA ILE A 479 6.84 20.66 28.93
C ILE A 479 7.48 20.45 27.55
N ALA A 480 6.77 19.79 26.65
CA ALA A 480 7.25 19.53 25.29
C ALA A 480 6.50 20.40 24.28
N TYR A 481 7.19 20.98 23.29
CA TYR A 481 6.53 21.75 22.22
C TYR A 481 7.16 21.48 20.84
N PRO A 482 6.38 21.46 19.74
CA PRO A 482 6.91 21.24 18.41
C PRO A 482 7.54 22.52 17.85
N ASP A 483 8.81 22.79 18.18
CA ASP A 483 9.54 23.95 17.65
C ASP A 483 9.55 23.91 16.10
N PRO A 484 9.22 25.02 15.40
CA PRO A 484 9.20 25.03 13.94
C PRO A 484 10.54 24.67 13.28
N GLU A 485 11.65 24.66 14.03
CA GLU A 485 12.92 24.07 13.56
C GLU A 485 12.76 22.67 12.98
N ILE A 486 11.87 21.85 13.54
CA ILE A 486 11.69 20.47 13.08
C ILE A 486 11.07 20.41 11.68
N ASP A 487 10.52 21.49 11.14
CA ASP A 487 9.88 21.51 9.81
C ASP A 487 10.81 22.01 8.69
N GLY A 488 12.06 22.33 9.01
CA GLY A 488 13.06 22.74 8.02
C GLY A 488 12.70 24.05 7.34
N SER A 489 12.36 24.00 6.04
CA SER A 489 11.95 25.17 5.24
C SER A 489 10.44 25.43 5.26
N MET A 490 9.62 24.48 5.70
CA MET A 490 8.15 24.58 5.69
C MET A 490 7.63 25.35 6.92
N VAL A 491 8.08 26.59 7.05
CA VAL A 491 7.79 27.48 8.18
C VAL A 491 7.43 28.89 7.69
N PRO A 492 6.79 29.73 8.52
CA PRO A 492 6.47 31.12 8.15
C PRO A 492 7.69 31.94 7.71
N ASP A 493 8.83 31.78 8.38
CA ASP A 493 10.09 32.45 7.99
C ASP A 493 10.66 31.94 6.64
N GLY A 494 10.19 30.80 6.17
CA GLY A 494 10.45 30.24 4.85
C GLY A 494 9.47 30.74 3.77
N GLY A 495 8.50 31.60 4.12
CA GLY A 495 7.49 32.14 3.21
C GLY A 495 6.23 31.29 3.08
N TYR A 496 5.99 30.35 4.00
CA TYR A 496 4.81 29.48 3.99
C TYR A 496 3.85 29.83 5.12
N GLU A 497 2.62 30.19 4.76
CA GLU A 497 1.57 30.41 5.76
C GLU A 497 1.22 29.11 6.51
N PRO A 498 0.88 29.19 7.81
CA PRO A 498 0.33 28.07 8.56
C PRO A 498 -1.02 27.58 8.02
N PHE A 499 -1.32 26.28 8.19
CA PHE A 499 -2.67 25.76 7.91
C PHE A 499 -3.72 26.49 8.78
N PRO A 500 -4.89 26.88 8.22
CA PRO A 500 -5.47 26.45 6.94
C PRO A 500 -4.99 27.19 5.69
N ASP A 501 -4.32 28.33 5.83
CA ASP A 501 -4.00 29.21 4.70
C ASP A 501 -2.75 28.77 3.93
N GLY A 502 -1.94 27.88 4.50
CA GLY A 502 -0.79 27.30 3.82
C GLY A 502 -0.31 25.97 4.41
N PRO A 503 0.82 25.45 3.91
CA PRO A 503 1.31 24.11 4.22
C PRO A 503 2.15 24.03 5.50
N ALA A 504 2.44 25.17 6.15
CA ALA A 504 3.24 25.18 7.37
C ALA A 504 2.40 24.76 8.59
N ARG A 505 3.10 24.38 9.67
CA ARG A 505 2.49 23.98 10.93
C ARG A 505 1.62 25.09 11.53
N PRO A 506 0.38 24.80 11.98
CA PRO A 506 -0.43 25.75 12.76
C PRO A 506 0.25 26.18 14.06
N GLU A 507 0.09 27.46 14.44
CA GLU A 507 0.70 28.03 15.65
C GLU A 507 0.23 27.38 16.95
N THR A 508 -1.03 26.94 16.96
CA THR A 508 -1.63 26.29 18.12
C THR A 508 -1.53 24.78 18.09
N MET A 509 -0.90 24.17 17.07
CA MET A 509 -0.83 22.72 16.91
C MET A 509 -0.17 22.03 18.12
N ILE A 510 -0.81 20.99 18.65
CA ILE A 510 -0.31 20.23 19.81
C ILE A 510 -0.09 18.77 19.40
N GLU A 511 1.15 18.29 19.55
CA GLU A 511 1.47 16.88 19.33
C GLU A 511 1.18 16.06 20.59
N ARG A 512 0.11 15.27 20.57
CA ARG A 512 -0.20 14.31 21.63
C ARG A 512 0.62 13.03 21.49
N GLY A 513 0.57 12.17 22.49
CA GLY A 513 1.23 10.87 22.40
C GLY A 513 1.34 10.17 23.75
N ALA A 514 1.52 8.85 23.72
CA ALA A 514 1.68 8.08 24.94
C ALA A 514 3.11 8.12 25.48
N LEU A 515 3.23 8.05 26.81
CA LEU A 515 4.46 7.72 27.54
C LEU A 515 4.49 6.22 27.76
N GLY A 516 5.24 5.49 26.94
CA GLY A 516 5.36 4.06 27.10
C GLY A 516 6.74 3.57 26.74
N LYS A 517 7.34 2.81 27.66
CA LYS A 517 8.08 1.62 27.24
C LYS A 517 6.98 0.61 26.89
N LEU A 518 6.69 0.47 25.61
CA LEU A 518 5.66 -0.37 24.98
C LEU A 518 5.61 -1.82 25.50
N GLU A 519 6.62 -2.22 26.26
CA GLU A 519 6.90 -3.56 26.75
C GLU A 519 6.63 -3.73 28.26
N THR A 520 6.53 -2.62 29.01
CA THR A 520 6.31 -2.60 30.47
C THR A 520 4.97 -2.02 30.88
N LEU A 521 4.19 -1.47 29.93
CA LEU A 521 2.77 -1.21 30.19
C LEU A 521 2.14 -2.52 30.68
N PRO A 522 1.50 -2.53 31.87
CA PRO A 522 1.03 -3.75 32.51
C PRO A 522 0.13 -4.51 31.54
N GLY A 523 0.61 -5.70 31.16
CA GLY A 523 -0.23 -6.71 30.57
C GLY A 523 -0.69 -7.63 31.68
N ASP A 524 -2.01 -7.72 31.87
CA ASP A 524 -2.71 -8.93 32.33
C ASP A 524 -2.88 -9.20 33.83
N SER A 525 -2.59 -8.28 34.75
CA SER A 525 -3.08 -8.41 36.13
C SER A 525 -3.66 -7.10 36.63
N SER A 526 -4.97 -7.07 36.80
CA SER A 526 -5.75 -5.95 37.35
C SER A 526 -5.38 -5.56 38.79
N SER A 527 -4.45 -6.26 39.43
CA SER A 527 -4.21 -6.16 40.86
C SER A 527 -3.36 -4.98 41.32
N ASP A 528 -2.59 -4.33 40.43
CA ASP A 528 -1.67 -3.22 40.80
C ASP A 528 -1.79 -1.96 39.91
N LEU A 529 -2.95 -1.73 39.27
CA LEU A 529 -3.16 -0.64 38.30
C LEU A 529 -3.47 0.73 38.97
N ASN A 530 -2.66 1.16 39.94
CA ASN A 530 -2.76 2.49 40.55
C ASN A 530 -1.49 3.31 40.24
N GLY A 531 -1.47 4.03 39.12
CA GLY A 531 -0.45 5.05 38.82
C GLY A 531 0.24 4.94 37.46
N PRO A 532 1.27 5.76 37.20
CA PRO A 532 1.99 5.78 35.93
C PRO A 532 2.75 4.45 35.71
N ALA A 533 2.27 3.65 34.76
CA ALA A 533 2.84 2.36 34.38
C ALA A 533 4.26 2.41 33.79
N SER A 534 4.76 3.62 33.51
CA SER A 534 6.01 3.84 32.78
C SER A 534 7.25 3.93 33.67
N GLY A 535 7.10 3.99 35.00
CA GLY A 535 8.19 4.32 35.94
C GLY A 535 8.60 5.80 35.91
N ILE A 536 7.88 6.62 35.14
CA ILE A 536 7.96 8.08 35.18
C ILE A 536 7.06 8.57 36.31
N THR A 537 7.62 9.35 37.22
CA THR A 537 6.96 9.89 38.41
C THR A 537 6.80 11.41 38.36
N ILE A 538 7.21 12.05 37.27
CA ILE A 538 7.09 13.50 37.07
C ILE A 538 6.00 13.81 36.03
N PRO A 539 5.21 14.88 36.22
CA PRO A 539 4.22 15.30 35.24
C PRO A 539 4.89 15.74 33.94
N SER A 540 4.21 15.48 32.84
CA SER A 540 4.58 15.99 31.51
C SER A 540 3.36 16.37 30.67
N ILE A 541 3.51 17.38 29.82
CA ILE A 541 2.44 17.91 28.97
C ILE A 541 3.00 18.40 27.62
N PRO A 542 2.32 18.13 26.50
CA PRO A 542 2.62 18.79 25.24
C PRO A 542 1.95 20.17 25.19
N ILE A 543 2.57 21.16 24.57
CA ILE A 543 1.94 22.46 24.30
C ILE A 543 2.22 22.88 22.86
N SER A 544 1.47 23.87 22.39
CA SER A 544 1.73 24.47 21.08
C SER A 544 3.02 25.27 21.09
N TYR A 545 3.64 25.47 19.92
CA TYR A 545 4.79 26.38 19.87
C TYR A 545 4.37 27.83 20.14
N GLY A 546 3.12 28.21 19.86
CA GLY A 546 2.53 29.48 20.29
C GLY A 546 2.58 29.67 21.80
N ASP A 547 2.18 28.65 22.56
CA ASP A 547 2.20 28.67 24.03
C ASP A 547 3.62 28.62 24.61
N ALA A 548 4.60 28.09 23.87
CA ALA A 548 6.00 28.07 24.29
C ALA A 548 6.67 29.45 24.21
N ILE A 549 6.25 30.31 23.27
CA ILE A 549 6.84 31.65 23.04
C ILE A 549 6.94 32.50 24.33
N PRO A 550 5.84 32.77 25.08
CA PRO A 550 5.92 33.59 26.29
C PRO A 550 6.82 32.97 27.36
N LEU A 551 6.84 31.63 27.49
CA LEU A 551 7.68 30.93 28.46
C LEU A 551 9.17 31.07 28.11
N LEU A 552 9.52 30.92 26.83
CA LEU A 552 10.90 31.05 26.35
C LEU A 552 11.38 32.51 26.36
N ARG A 553 10.51 33.48 26.04
CA ARG A 553 10.83 34.92 26.13
C ARG A 553 11.20 35.33 27.55
N ALA A 554 10.53 34.77 28.55
CA ALA A 554 10.83 35.06 29.95
C ALA A 554 12.21 34.50 30.42
N LEU A 555 12.86 33.65 29.62
CA LEU A 555 14.26 33.25 29.83
C LEU A 555 15.27 34.17 29.15
N ASN A 556 14.86 35.09 28.26
CA ASN A 556 15.78 35.96 27.53
C ASN A 556 16.73 36.71 28.50
N GLY A 557 18.04 36.63 28.25
CA GLY A 557 19.08 37.21 29.11
C GLY A 557 19.39 36.44 30.40
N HIS A 558 18.76 35.29 30.65
CA HIS A 558 19.00 34.47 31.85
C HIS A 558 19.71 33.15 31.51
N GLY A 559 20.92 32.99 32.05
CA GLY A 559 21.81 31.89 31.68
C GLY A 559 22.39 32.05 30.26
N PRO A 560 23.27 31.12 29.84
CA PRO A 560 23.86 31.13 28.51
C PRO A 560 22.78 31.15 27.42
N SER A 561 23.02 31.92 26.35
CA SER A 561 22.30 31.73 25.10
C SER A 561 22.63 30.35 24.53
N ALA A 562 21.69 29.75 23.80
CA ALA A 562 21.94 28.53 23.05
C ALA A 562 23.15 28.64 22.10
N TYR A 563 23.50 29.85 21.62
CA TYR A 563 24.69 30.10 20.80
C TYR A 563 26.03 30.14 21.56
N GLU A 564 25.98 30.15 22.90
CA GLU A 564 27.17 30.01 23.77
C GLU A 564 27.42 28.55 24.16
N LEU A 565 26.51 27.64 23.78
CA LEU A 565 26.60 26.20 24.00
C LEU A 565 27.10 25.49 22.74
N PRO A 566 27.38 24.16 22.77
CA PRO A 566 27.86 23.43 21.60
C PRO A 566 26.91 23.54 20.38
N PRO A 567 27.41 23.42 19.14
CA PRO A 567 26.65 23.70 17.91
C PRO A 567 25.25 23.08 17.79
N ARG A 568 25.01 21.91 18.40
CA ARG A 568 23.68 21.26 18.50
C ARG A 568 22.60 22.11 19.17
N TRP A 569 22.97 23.18 19.86
CA TRP A 569 22.07 24.14 20.50
C TRP A 569 21.71 25.32 19.60
N HIS A 570 22.44 25.57 18.52
CA HIS A 570 22.29 26.76 17.65
C HIS A 570 21.03 26.73 16.76
N GLY A 571 20.03 25.92 17.13
CA GLY A 571 18.76 25.75 16.46
C GLY A 571 17.67 26.72 16.93
N GLY A 572 16.43 26.34 16.66
CA GLY A 572 15.22 27.10 16.97
C GLY A 572 14.79 28.04 15.84
N ARG A 573 13.48 28.21 15.70
CA ARG A 573 12.86 29.07 14.66
C ARG A 573 11.91 30.15 15.20
N LEU A 574 12.02 30.48 16.49
CA LEU A 574 11.16 31.48 17.14
C LEU A 574 11.83 32.86 17.32
N GLY A 575 12.97 33.11 16.66
CA GLY A 575 13.71 34.38 16.76
C GLY A 575 12.93 35.59 16.25
N ASN A 576 12.15 35.43 15.18
CA ASN A 576 11.20 36.43 14.66
C ASN A 576 10.09 36.80 15.67
N ARG A 577 9.84 35.94 16.66
CA ARG A 577 8.96 36.15 17.81
C ARG A 577 9.77 36.53 19.04
N SER A 578 10.93 37.17 18.92
CA SER A 578 11.71 37.71 20.04
C SER A 578 12.18 36.67 21.07
N VAL A 579 12.28 35.39 20.71
CA VAL A 579 12.87 34.34 21.55
C VAL A 579 14.37 34.27 21.30
N GLN A 580 15.19 34.37 22.34
CA GLN A 580 16.66 34.32 22.25
C GLN A 580 17.25 32.94 22.58
N TYR A 581 16.41 31.98 22.99
CA TYR A 581 16.80 30.63 23.41
C TYR A 581 17.88 30.61 24.51
N ASN A 582 17.80 31.53 25.46
CA ASN A 582 18.55 31.42 26.71
C ASN A 582 18.07 30.20 27.52
N VAL A 583 19.00 29.51 28.17
CA VAL A 583 18.69 28.23 28.84
C VAL A 583 18.10 28.37 30.24
N GLY A 584 18.16 29.57 30.83
CA GLY A 584 17.77 29.80 32.22
C GLY A 584 18.87 29.38 33.22
N PRO A 585 18.52 29.17 34.51
CA PRO A 585 17.16 29.12 35.04
C PRO A 585 16.43 30.46 34.95
N SER A 586 15.10 30.42 34.99
CA SER A 586 14.30 31.63 35.14
C SER A 586 14.66 32.38 36.44
N PRO A 587 14.43 33.71 36.50
CA PRO A 587 14.52 34.48 37.74
C PRO A 587 13.71 33.85 38.88
N GLU A 588 14.14 34.02 40.13
CA GLU A 588 13.48 33.38 41.29
C GLU A 588 12.00 33.73 41.41
N ASN A 589 11.60 34.94 41.02
CA ASN A 589 10.21 35.38 41.02
C ASN A 589 9.41 34.86 39.81
N LEU A 590 10.06 34.48 38.71
CA LEU A 590 9.41 33.98 37.51
C LEU A 590 9.39 32.45 37.52
N VAL A 591 8.22 31.88 37.83
CA VAL A 591 8.04 30.43 38.00
C VAL A 591 6.92 29.91 37.11
N LEU A 592 6.95 28.63 36.78
CA LEU A 592 5.82 27.94 36.15
C LEU A 592 5.02 27.21 37.21
N ASN A 593 3.71 27.42 37.24
CA ASN A 593 2.78 26.49 37.87
C ASN A 593 2.32 25.47 36.83
N PHE A 594 2.64 24.20 37.06
CA PHE A 594 2.30 23.06 36.24
C PHE A 594 1.44 22.08 37.04
N TYR A 595 0.14 22.06 36.71
CA TYR A 595 -0.84 21.12 37.23
C TYR A 595 -1.24 20.12 36.14
N ASN A 596 -1.20 18.84 36.48
CA ASN A 596 -1.64 17.74 35.65
C ASN A 596 -2.36 16.71 36.53
N ALA A 597 -3.64 16.49 36.28
CA ALA A 597 -4.45 15.43 36.86
C ALA A 597 -4.83 14.45 35.74
N VAL A 598 -4.62 13.17 36.03
CA VAL A 598 -4.76 12.07 35.07
C VAL A 598 -5.65 11.01 35.69
N ASN A 599 -6.70 10.64 34.97
CA ASN A 599 -7.54 9.50 35.32
C ASN A 599 -6.98 8.24 34.67
N TYR A 600 -6.48 7.30 35.47
CA TYR A 600 -6.10 5.97 35.03
C TYR A 600 -7.26 5.00 35.23
N THR A 601 -7.67 4.33 34.16
CA THR A 601 -8.82 3.43 34.20
C THR A 601 -8.65 2.26 33.26
N THR A 602 -9.50 1.24 33.42
CA THR A 602 -9.62 0.16 32.44
C THR A 602 -10.79 0.47 31.50
N ALA A 603 -10.54 0.40 30.19
CA ALA A 603 -11.55 0.59 29.16
C ALA A 603 -11.48 -0.53 28.12
N LYS A 604 -12.60 -0.80 27.44
CA LYS A 604 -12.66 -1.81 26.39
C LYS A 604 -12.22 -1.25 25.05
N VAL A 605 -11.19 -1.84 24.45
CA VAL A 605 -10.83 -1.61 23.04
C VAL A 605 -11.47 -2.68 22.15
N HIS A 606 -11.85 -2.31 20.93
CA HIS A 606 -12.69 -3.14 20.06
C HIS A 606 -12.00 -3.40 18.70
N ASN A 607 -11.44 -4.60 18.54
CA ASN A 607 -10.85 -5.04 17.29
C ASN A 607 -11.94 -5.60 16.36
N VAL A 608 -11.96 -5.22 15.08
CA VAL A 608 -12.87 -5.79 14.08
C VAL A 608 -12.11 -6.82 13.25
N ILE A 609 -12.61 -8.05 13.19
CA ILE A 609 -11.96 -9.20 12.54
C ILE A 609 -12.86 -9.73 11.44
N GLY A 610 -12.42 -9.69 10.18
CA GLY A 610 -13.14 -10.20 9.01
C GLY A 610 -12.37 -11.34 8.36
N THR A 611 -13.01 -12.45 8.01
CA THR A 611 -12.32 -13.63 7.48
C THR A 611 -12.87 -14.09 6.13
N ILE A 612 -11.97 -14.32 5.17
CA ILE A 612 -12.25 -15.07 3.94
C ILE A 612 -11.51 -16.40 4.02
N GLN A 613 -12.26 -17.50 4.13
CA GLN A 613 -11.70 -18.85 4.20
C GLN A 613 -11.03 -19.26 2.88
N GLY A 614 -9.82 -19.82 2.98
CA GLY A 614 -9.09 -20.38 1.84
C GLY A 614 -9.73 -21.65 1.31
N ARG A 615 -9.75 -21.83 -0.02
CA ARG A 615 -10.42 -22.97 -0.67
C ARG A 615 -9.65 -24.30 -0.61
N GLU A 616 -8.32 -24.25 -0.51
CA GLU A 616 -7.45 -25.43 -0.57
C GLU A 616 -6.41 -25.45 0.56
N LEU A 617 -5.91 -24.29 0.98
CA LEU A 617 -4.91 -24.13 2.03
C LEU A 617 -5.45 -23.24 3.16
N PRO A 618 -6.53 -23.65 3.86
CA PRO A 618 -7.19 -22.81 4.87
C PRO A 618 -6.30 -22.53 6.09
N ASP A 619 -5.32 -23.38 6.36
CA ASP A 619 -4.35 -23.24 7.46
C ASP A 619 -3.12 -22.40 7.09
N GLU A 620 -3.07 -21.82 5.90
CA GLU A 620 -2.07 -20.82 5.52
C GLU A 620 -2.76 -19.45 5.45
N VAL A 621 -2.39 -18.53 6.35
CA VAL A 621 -3.16 -17.31 6.62
C VAL A 621 -2.34 -16.06 6.32
N VAL A 622 -2.88 -15.18 5.47
CA VAL A 622 -2.35 -13.81 5.28
C VAL A 622 -3.25 -12.85 6.05
N ILE A 623 -2.66 -12.11 6.98
CA ILE A 623 -3.36 -11.15 7.81
C ILE A 623 -3.10 -9.75 7.25
N ILE A 624 -4.14 -8.92 7.18
CA ILE A 624 -4.13 -7.58 6.59
C ILE A 624 -4.75 -6.64 7.63
N GLY A 625 -4.02 -5.64 8.11
CA GLY A 625 -4.57 -4.79 9.18
C GLY A 625 -4.01 -3.39 9.30
N ASN A 626 -4.71 -2.62 10.12
CA ASN A 626 -4.45 -1.22 10.44
C ASN A 626 -5.18 -0.90 11.75
N HIS A 627 -4.66 0.04 12.54
CA HIS A 627 -5.39 0.55 13.71
C HIS A 627 -6.35 1.68 13.34
N ARG A 628 -7.35 1.90 14.18
CA ARG A 628 -8.44 2.85 13.93
C ARG A 628 -8.48 3.98 14.95
N ASP A 629 -7.92 3.77 16.13
CA ASP A 629 -7.87 4.77 17.19
C ASP A 629 -6.91 5.92 16.85
N ALA A 630 -7.25 7.14 17.29
CA ALA A 630 -6.42 8.33 17.06
C ALA A 630 -6.49 9.32 18.23
N TRP A 631 -5.50 10.21 18.31
CA TRP A 631 -5.46 11.31 19.29
C TRP A 631 -6.42 12.46 19.00
N GLY A 632 -6.77 12.66 17.74
CA GLY A 632 -7.64 13.72 17.23
C GLY A 632 -8.58 13.14 16.17
N PRO A 633 -8.95 13.90 15.14
CA PRO A 633 -9.74 13.35 14.02
C PRO A 633 -8.98 12.25 13.26
N GLY A 634 -7.65 12.37 13.11
CA GLY A 634 -6.79 11.30 12.61
C GLY A 634 -7.01 10.93 11.15
N ALA A 635 -7.24 11.90 10.27
CA ALA A 635 -7.49 11.66 8.85
C ALA A 635 -6.30 11.01 8.12
N GLY A 636 -5.09 11.38 8.50
CA GLY A 636 -3.84 10.72 8.16
C GLY A 636 -3.57 9.54 9.09
N ASP A 637 -3.24 9.83 10.35
CA ASP A 637 -2.92 8.80 11.35
C ASP A 637 -4.13 8.48 12.25
N PRO A 638 -4.74 7.29 12.13
CA PRO A 638 -4.46 6.21 11.19
C PRO A 638 -5.50 6.06 10.08
N ASN A 639 -6.47 6.97 10.00
CA ASN A 639 -7.66 6.69 9.19
C ASN A 639 -7.40 6.77 7.70
N SER A 640 -6.24 7.23 7.25
CA SER A 640 -5.79 7.01 5.87
C SER A 640 -5.58 5.51 5.60
N GLY A 641 -4.99 4.79 6.57
CA GLY A 641 -4.86 3.34 6.58
C GLY A 641 -6.21 2.63 6.71
N SER A 642 -7.09 3.05 7.62
CA SER A 642 -8.43 2.45 7.79
C SER A 642 -9.28 2.62 6.53
N THR A 643 -9.16 3.78 5.89
CA THR A 643 -9.78 4.10 4.61
C THR A 643 -9.25 3.21 3.49
N ALA A 644 -7.92 3.05 3.38
CA ALA A 644 -7.32 2.15 2.41
C ALA A 644 -7.71 0.69 2.67
N LEU A 645 -7.79 0.26 3.93
CA LEU A 645 -8.24 -1.08 4.33
C LEU A 645 -9.68 -1.35 3.86
N ASN A 646 -10.60 -0.40 4.04
CA ASN A 646 -11.96 -0.54 3.52
C ASN A 646 -11.99 -0.74 1.99
N GLU A 647 -11.14 -0.03 1.24
CA GLU A 647 -11.03 -0.22 -0.21
C GLU A 647 -10.40 -1.57 -0.59
N VAL A 648 -9.47 -2.10 0.21
CA VAL A 648 -8.92 -3.46 0.06
C VAL A 648 -10.02 -4.50 0.29
N VAL A 649 -10.74 -4.42 1.42
CA VAL A 649 -11.84 -5.35 1.74
C VAL A 649 -12.92 -5.31 0.67
N ARG A 650 -13.33 -4.12 0.24
CA ARG A 650 -14.31 -3.92 -0.84
C ARG A 650 -13.84 -4.51 -2.17
N SER A 651 -12.54 -4.45 -2.46
CA SER A 651 -11.95 -5.04 -3.68
C SER A 651 -12.00 -6.57 -3.65
N PHE A 652 -11.69 -7.19 -2.51
CA PHE A 652 -11.82 -8.64 -2.33
C PHE A 652 -13.28 -9.09 -2.33
N GLY A 653 -14.18 -8.33 -1.71
CA GLY A 653 -15.63 -8.52 -1.78
C GLY A 653 -16.16 -8.54 -3.21
N ALA A 654 -15.79 -7.53 -4.01
CA ALA A 654 -16.15 -7.45 -5.42
C ALA A 654 -15.59 -8.61 -6.27
N ALA A 655 -14.45 -9.18 -5.88
CA ALA A 655 -13.90 -10.39 -6.48
C ALA A 655 -14.68 -11.64 -6.06
N MET A 656 -15.07 -11.75 -4.79
CA MET A 656 -15.89 -12.85 -4.28
C MET A 656 -17.27 -12.91 -4.93
N GLN A 657 -17.92 -11.76 -5.13
CA GLN A 657 -19.18 -11.65 -5.89
C GLN A 657 -19.04 -12.14 -7.34
N ARG A 658 -17.83 -12.09 -7.90
CA ARG A 658 -17.50 -12.58 -9.26
C ARG A 658 -16.98 -14.01 -9.28
N GLY A 659 -17.13 -14.74 -8.17
CA GLY A 659 -16.81 -16.17 -8.06
C GLY A 659 -15.35 -16.46 -7.72
N TRP A 660 -14.52 -15.45 -7.43
CA TRP A 660 -13.17 -15.71 -6.93
C TRP A 660 -13.21 -16.18 -5.47
N ARG A 661 -12.36 -17.15 -5.13
CA ARG A 661 -12.11 -17.60 -3.75
C ARG A 661 -10.60 -17.81 -3.60
N PRO A 662 -9.97 -17.27 -2.54
CA PRO A 662 -8.52 -17.35 -2.39
C PRO A 662 -8.07 -18.78 -2.11
N LEU A 663 -6.87 -19.14 -2.56
CA LEU A 663 -6.27 -20.44 -2.23
C LEU A 663 -6.04 -20.58 -0.71
N ARG A 664 -5.57 -19.48 -0.09
CA ARG A 664 -5.23 -19.32 1.32
C ARG A 664 -6.26 -18.48 2.07
N THR A 665 -6.28 -18.58 3.39
CA THR A 665 -7.17 -17.76 4.22
C THR A 665 -6.68 -16.32 4.30
N ILE A 666 -7.62 -15.38 4.26
CA ILE A 666 -7.39 -13.95 4.51
C ILE A 666 -8.07 -13.58 5.83
N VAL A 667 -7.34 -12.90 6.71
CA VAL A 667 -7.91 -12.27 7.90
C VAL A 667 -7.66 -10.77 7.84
N PHE A 668 -8.72 -9.99 7.77
CA PHE A 668 -8.68 -8.53 7.90
C PHE A 668 -8.84 -8.16 9.37
N ILE A 669 -8.05 -7.20 9.84
CA ILE A 669 -8.12 -6.70 11.22
C ILE A 669 -8.08 -5.18 11.23
N SER A 670 -9.10 -4.57 11.84
CA SER A 670 -9.08 -3.16 12.25
C SER A 670 -8.85 -3.11 13.76
N PHE A 671 -7.60 -2.84 14.17
CA PHE A 671 -7.21 -2.77 15.56
C PHE A 671 -7.70 -1.47 16.23
N ASP A 672 -7.83 -1.51 17.55
CA ASP A 672 -8.06 -0.36 18.43
C ASP A 672 -6.92 -0.33 19.48
N GLY A 673 -6.63 0.82 20.06
CA GLY A 673 -5.61 0.97 21.10
C GLY A 673 -4.14 0.97 20.64
N GLU A 674 -3.82 1.22 19.37
CA GLU A 674 -2.42 1.38 18.93
C GLU A 674 -1.74 2.55 19.65
N GLU A 675 -2.43 3.68 19.75
CA GLU A 675 -1.90 4.94 20.25
C GLU A 675 -1.53 4.89 21.73
N PHE A 676 -2.18 3.99 22.47
CA PHE A 676 -1.89 3.71 23.88
C PHE A 676 -0.89 2.56 24.07
N GLY A 677 -0.18 2.20 23.01
CA GLY A 677 0.89 1.21 23.04
C GLY A 677 0.46 -0.19 22.60
N GLN A 678 -0.31 -0.26 21.51
CA GLN A 678 -0.86 -1.49 20.92
C GLN A 678 -1.66 -2.33 21.93
N VAL A 679 -2.46 -1.66 22.75
CA VAL A 679 -3.26 -2.32 23.79
C VAL A 679 -4.39 -3.20 23.23
N GLY A 680 -4.77 -3.06 21.95
CA GLY A 680 -5.68 -3.99 21.28
C GLY A 680 -5.00 -5.14 20.52
N SER A 681 -3.88 -4.92 19.83
CA SER A 681 -3.24 -6.01 19.08
C SER A 681 -2.43 -6.96 19.96
N ARG A 682 -1.83 -6.48 21.06
CA ARG A 682 -1.09 -7.34 22.01
C ARG A 682 -1.93 -8.47 22.62
N PRO A 683 -3.09 -8.20 23.26
CA PRO A 683 -3.91 -9.26 23.82
C PRO A 683 -4.45 -10.20 22.73
N TRP A 684 -4.82 -9.66 21.56
CA TRP A 684 -5.26 -10.48 20.43
C TRP A 684 -4.16 -11.45 19.95
N ILE A 685 -2.93 -10.97 19.77
CA ILE A 685 -1.77 -11.80 19.39
C ILE A 685 -1.52 -12.87 20.44
N ARG A 686 -1.57 -12.52 21.74
CA ARG A 686 -1.32 -13.46 22.83
C ARG A 686 -2.36 -14.58 22.85
N GLU A 687 -3.64 -14.23 22.76
CA GLU A 687 -4.76 -15.17 22.70
C GLU A 687 -4.61 -16.15 21.52
N HIS A 688 -4.15 -15.63 20.37
CA HIS A 688 -4.08 -16.38 19.12
C HIS A 688 -2.68 -16.94 18.81
N LEU A 689 -1.70 -16.80 19.71
CA LEU A 689 -0.29 -17.06 19.42
C LEU A 689 -0.03 -18.49 18.93
N ALA A 690 -0.70 -19.47 19.53
CA ALA A 690 -0.54 -20.88 19.15
C ALA A 690 -1.04 -21.16 17.72
N TRP A 691 -2.14 -20.51 17.31
CA TRP A 691 -2.67 -20.59 15.95
C TRP A 691 -1.77 -19.81 14.98
N LEU A 692 -1.48 -18.54 15.31
CA LEU A 692 -0.58 -17.70 14.51
C LEU A 692 0.74 -18.40 14.22
N ASN A 693 1.36 -19.02 15.22
CA ASN A 693 2.64 -19.71 15.07
C ASN A 693 2.58 -20.86 14.04
N ARG A 694 1.41 -21.49 13.83
CA ARG A 694 1.24 -22.58 12.87
C ARG A 694 0.76 -22.13 11.50
N THR A 695 0.02 -21.03 11.42
CA THR A 695 -0.75 -20.67 10.23
C THR A 695 -0.35 -19.36 9.56
N ALA A 696 0.18 -18.40 10.32
CA ALA A 696 0.42 -17.05 9.80
C ALA A 696 1.61 -17.02 8.82
N VAL A 697 1.30 -16.82 7.54
CA VAL A 697 2.27 -16.60 6.45
C VAL A 697 2.89 -15.22 6.58
N ALA A 698 2.06 -14.20 6.77
CA ALA A 698 2.51 -12.82 6.92
C ALA A 698 1.43 -11.92 7.56
N TYR A 699 1.86 -10.82 8.15
CA TYR A 699 1.01 -9.68 8.51
C TYR A 699 1.35 -8.46 7.65
N LEU A 700 0.37 -7.96 6.89
CA LEU A 700 0.52 -6.81 6.00
C LEU A 700 -0.15 -5.58 6.63
N ASN A 701 0.64 -4.66 7.16
CA ASN A 701 0.15 -3.45 7.84
C ASN A 701 0.24 -2.21 6.96
N VAL A 702 -0.66 -1.27 7.21
CA VAL A 702 -0.54 0.13 6.78
C VAL A 702 -0.97 1.00 7.95
N VAL A 703 -0.05 1.72 8.60
CA VAL A 703 -0.41 2.76 9.59
C VAL A 703 -1.00 3.95 8.86
N VAL A 704 -0.16 4.70 8.15
CA VAL A 704 -0.55 5.85 7.34
C VAL A 704 -0.47 5.49 5.86
N ALA A 705 -1.61 5.42 5.18
CA ALA A 705 -1.65 5.16 3.74
C ALA A 705 -1.21 6.38 2.93
N ALA A 706 -1.48 7.58 3.43
CA ALA A 706 -1.16 8.85 2.78
C ALA A 706 -0.97 9.96 3.82
N GLY A 707 0.28 10.36 4.02
CA GLY A 707 0.67 11.55 4.79
C GLY A 707 1.66 12.45 4.05
N GLY A 708 1.99 12.13 2.80
CA GLY A 708 2.96 12.84 1.96
C GLY A 708 3.20 12.11 0.65
N THR A 709 4.35 12.36 0.02
CA THR A 709 4.65 11.86 -1.34
C THR A 709 5.73 10.78 -1.39
N LEU A 710 6.43 10.50 -0.28
CA LEU A 710 7.52 9.51 -0.24
C LEU A 710 7.01 8.12 0.14
N PHE A 711 7.04 7.20 -0.81
CA PHE A 711 6.69 5.80 -0.53
C PHE A 711 7.74 5.10 0.34
N HIS A 712 7.29 4.38 1.37
CA HIS A 712 8.16 3.58 2.24
C HIS A 712 7.67 2.14 2.38
N VAL A 713 8.62 1.22 2.65
CA VAL A 713 8.33 -0.15 3.07
C VAL A 713 9.27 -0.53 4.20
N LYS A 714 8.71 -0.79 5.39
CA LYS A 714 9.39 -1.32 6.58
C LYS A 714 9.04 -2.77 6.72
N THR A 715 9.99 -3.69 6.56
CA THR A 715 9.61 -5.11 6.53
C THR A 715 10.75 -6.08 6.86
N SER A 716 10.35 -7.30 7.21
CA SER A 716 11.21 -8.48 7.12
C SER A 716 11.58 -8.80 5.66
N PRO A 717 12.81 -9.32 5.40
CA PRO A 717 13.23 -9.70 4.05
C PRO A 717 12.34 -10.72 3.34
N MET A 718 11.54 -11.50 4.06
CA MET A 718 10.59 -12.46 3.49
C MET A 718 9.57 -11.80 2.55
N LEU A 719 9.29 -10.51 2.71
CA LEU A 719 8.23 -9.81 1.97
C LEU A 719 8.77 -8.88 0.88
N HIS A 720 10.10 -8.80 0.68
CA HIS A 720 10.72 -7.93 -0.33
C HIS A 720 10.16 -8.17 -1.74
N ARG A 721 9.95 -9.42 -2.13
CA ARG A 721 9.46 -9.75 -3.48
C ARG A 721 8.00 -9.38 -3.68
N ALA A 722 7.16 -9.57 -2.66
CA ALA A 722 5.76 -9.17 -2.70
C ALA A 722 5.65 -7.65 -2.89
N ALA A 723 6.43 -6.87 -2.14
CA ALA A 723 6.46 -5.42 -2.25
C ALA A 723 6.97 -4.95 -3.61
N THR A 724 8.07 -5.54 -4.10
CA THR A 724 8.64 -5.22 -5.43
C THR A 724 7.66 -5.55 -6.55
N TYR A 725 6.97 -6.68 -6.47
CA TYR A 725 5.96 -7.08 -7.45
C TYR A 725 4.80 -6.09 -7.48
N ALA A 726 4.22 -5.76 -6.32
CA ALA A 726 3.05 -4.90 -6.25
C ALA A 726 3.35 -3.46 -6.68
N THR A 727 4.47 -2.89 -6.22
CA THR A 727 4.87 -1.52 -6.58
C THR A 727 5.23 -1.39 -8.06
N GLY A 728 5.73 -2.45 -8.70
CA GLY A 728 5.98 -2.47 -10.14
C GLY A 728 4.72 -2.58 -11.02
N MET A 729 3.55 -2.81 -10.42
CA MET A 729 2.26 -2.94 -11.12
C MET A 729 1.36 -1.70 -10.97
N VAL A 730 1.72 -0.75 -10.11
CA VAL A 730 0.90 0.43 -9.79
C VAL A 730 1.64 1.69 -10.20
N GLN A 731 0.97 2.59 -10.91
CA GLN A 731 1.52 3.89 -11.30
C GLN A 731 1.70 4.81 -10.08
N SER A 732 2.78 5.59 -10.06
CA SER A 732 3.02 6.53 -8.96
C SER A 732 2.19 7.81 -9.14
N PRO A 733 1.52 8.34 -8.09
CA PRO A 733 0.82 9.62 -8.17
C PRO A 733 1.74 10.82 -8.45
N ASN A 734 2.99 10.77 -7.97
CA ASN A 734 4.04 11.78 -8.15
C ASN A 734 5.07 11.39 -9.22
N GLN A 735 4.64 10.72 -10.28
CA GLN A 735 5.52 10.45 -11.42
C GLN A 735 6.18 11.73 -11.94
N THR A 736 7.50 11.71 -12.10
CA THR A 736 8.28 12.77 -12.77
C THR A 736 8.33 12.56 -14.27
N VAL A 737 8.12 11.32 -14.72
CA VAL A 737 7.99 10.91 -16.12
C VAL A 737 6.72 10.08 -16.29
N GLU A 738 5.92 10.39 -17.31
CA GLU A 738 4.67 9.68 -17.56
C GLU A 738 4.88 8.15 -17.67
N GLY A 739 4.08 7.41 -16.92
CA GLY A 739 4.08 5.95 -16.91
C GLY A 739 4.97 5.32 -15.83
N GLN A 740 5.68 6.11 -15.02
CA GLN A 740 6.44 5.59 -13.88
C GLN A 740 5.54 4.84 -12.89
N THR A 741 6.02 3.69 -12.47
CA THR A 741 5.44 2.91 -11.39
C THR A 741 5.93 3.41 -10.03
N VAL A 742 5.27 3.00 -8.95
CA VAL A 742 5.75 3.29 -7.60
C VAL A 742 7.14 2.68 -7.38
N LEU A 743 7.42 1.52 -7.98
CA LEU A 743 8.76 0.92 -7.94
C LEU A 743 9.83 1.80 -8.59
N ASP A 744 9.52 2.43 -9.73
CA ASP A 744 10.45 3.30 -10.47
C ASP A 744 10.81 4.56 -9.66
N VAL A 745 9.84 5.13 -8.95
CA VAL A 745 10.05 6.32 -8.10
C VAL A 745 10.72 5.97 -6.77
N TRP A 746 10.29 4.88 -6.12
CA TRP A 746 10.79 4.47 -4.81
C TRP A 746 12.20 3.87 -4.86
N GLY A 747 12.59 3.23 -5.97
CA GLY A 747 13.94 2.68 -6.14
C GLY A 747 14.23 1.43 -5.29
N ARG A 748 13.21 0.78 -4.72
CA ARG A 748 13.30 -0.49 -3.97
C ARG A 748 14.16 -0.39 -2.70
N HIS A 749 14.04 0.72 -1.98
CA HIS A 749 14.72 0.93 -0.69
C HIS A 749 13.89 0.37 0.48
N PHE A 750 14.27 -0.80 0.98
CA PHE A 750 13.65 -1.41 2.16
C PHE A 750 14.24 -0.88 3.47
N THR A 751 13.36 -0.60 4.42
CA THR A 751 13.73 -0.28 5.80
C THR A 751 13.51 -1.50 6.69
N VAL A 752 14.40 -1.70 7.65
CA VAL A 752 14.33 -2.79 8.62
C VAL A 752 13.13 -2.62 9.55
N GLY A 753 12.51 -3.72 9.98
CA GLY A 753 11.48 -3.72 11.03
C GLY A 753 10.05 -3.64 10.51
N GLY A 754 9.18 -2.94 11.23
CA GLY A 754 7.77 -2.71 10.90
C GLY A 754 7.29 -1.39 11.51
N GLY A 755 6.02 -1.05 11.33
CA GLY A 755 5.38 0.13 11.91
C GLY A 755 4.06 -0.24 12.58
N GLY A 756 3.69 0.50 13.63
CA GLY A 756 2.48 0.27 14.42
C GLY A 756 2.34 -1.18 14.88
N ASP A 757 1.17 -1.76 14.69
CA ASP A 757 0.87 -3.15 15.08
C ASP A 757 1.80 -4.19 14.44
N ALA A 758 2.39 -3.91 13.28
CA ALA A 758 3.29 -4.85 12.60
C ALA A 758 4.50 -5.24 13.46
N MET A 759 4.90 -4.35 14.36
CA MET A 759 5.99 -4.61 15.27
C MET A 759 5.66 -5.70 16.29
N LYS A 760 4.41 -5.79 16.75
CA LYS A 760 4.02 -6.83 17.73
C LYS A 760 3.97 -8.21 17.07
N PHE A 761 3.61 -8.26 15.79
CA PHE A 761 3.76 -9.48 14.98
C PHE A 761 5.23 -9.83 14.76
N LEU A 762 6.07 -8.86 14.38
CA LEU A 762 7.48 -9.11 14.04
C LEU A 762 8.36 -9.35 15.27
N SER A 763 8.48 -8.36 16.16
CA SER A 763 9.38 -8.42 17.32
C SER A 763 8.85 -9.30 18.45
N GLY A 764 7.52 -9.38 18.63
CA GLY A 764 6.89 -10.16 19.69
C GLY A 764 6.57 -11.60 19.31
N ALA A 765 5.86 -11.81 18.19
CA ALA A 765 5.45 -13.13 17.75
C ALA A 765 6.40 -13.78 16.71
N CYS A 766 7.42 -13.06 16.23
CA CYS A 766 8.36 -13.52 15.19
C CYS A 766 7.65 -13.98 13.92
N ILE A 767 6.63 -13.23 13.49
CA ILE A 767 5.88 -13.45 12.25
C ILE A 767 6.35 -12.42 11.22
N SER A 768 6.60 -12.86 9.97
CA SER A 768 6.99 -11.95 8.90
C SER A 768 5.93 -10.86 8.74
N ALA A 769 6.33 -9.61 8.94
CA ALA A 769 5.43 -8.48 8.87
C ALA A 769 6.01 -7.33 8.02
N LEU A 770 5.13 -6.43 7.61
CA LEU A 770 5.49 -5.18 6.97
C LEU A 770 4.60 -4.05 7.45
N ASP A 771 5.12 -2.83 7.34
CA ASP A 771 4.36 -1.59 7.23
C ASP A 771 4.76 -0.85 5.95
N MET A 772 3.80 -0.22 5.27
CA MET A 772 4.05 0.58 4.08
C MET A 772 3.05 1.72 3.94
N GLY A 773 3.39 2.71 3.13
CA GLY A 773 2.52 3.85 2.86
C GLY A 773 3.30 5.00 2.23
N PHE A 774 2.71 6.19 2.24
CA PHE A 774 3.39 7.41 1.82
C PHE A 774 3.59 8.34 3.01
N SER A 775 4.87 8.63 3.30
CA SER A 775 5.30 9.55 4.35
C SER A 775 5.63 10.94 3.77
N PRO A 776 5.67 12.00 4.61
CA PRO A 776 6.16 13.31 4.20
C PRO A 776 7.61 13.27 3.68
N GLY A 777 7.89 14.05 2.64
CA GLY A 777 9.22 14.46 2.20
C GLY A 777 9.65 15.82 2.75
N LEU A 778 10.87 16.27 2.41
CA LEU A 778 11.41 17.55 2.89
C LEU A 778 10.62 18.76 2.37
N ASP A 779 10.05 18.63 1.17
CA ASP A 779 9.33 19.69 0.46
C ASP A 779 7.81 19.44 0.44
N ASP A 780 7.33 18.47 1.21
CA ASP A 780 5.89 18.23 1.39
C ASP A 780 5.30 19.16 2.47
N PRO A 781 3.98 19.43 2.45
CA PRO A 781 3.30 20.10 3.55
C PRO A 781 3.56 19.42 4.90
N VAL A 782 3.58 20.22 5.97
CA VAL A 782 3.79 19.68 7.32
C VAL A 782 2.61 18.80 7.70
N PHE A 783 2.88 17.51 7.92
CA PHE A 783 1.87 16.56 8.38
C PHE A 783 1.48 16.86 9.84
N PRO A 784 0.20 17.18 10.13
CA PRO A 784 -0.29 17.59 11.45
C PRO A 784 -0.44 16.41 12.43
N TYR A 785 0.62 15.61 12.55
CA TYR A 785 0.71 14.38 13.34
C TYR A 785 0.20 14.55 14.78
N HIS A 786 -0.67 13.63 15.21
CA HIS A 786 -1.22 13.56 16.58
C HIS A 786 -1.88 14.84 17.09
N SER A 787 -2.36 15.68 16.17
CA SER A 787 -2.96 16.97 16.44
C SER A 787 -4.43 16.97 16.04
N GLN A 788 -5.20 17.97 16.49
CA GLN A 788 -6.57 18.14 16.01
C GLN A 788 -6.65 18.72 14.59
N PHE A 789 -5.51 19.09 13.98
CA PHE A 789 -5.45 19.55 12.59
C PHE A 789 -5.31 18.39 11.58
N ASP A 790 -5.14 17.14 12.03
CA ASP A 790 -5.16 15.95 11.17
C ASP A 790 -6.58 15.63 10.69
N THR A 791 -7.02 16.41 9.69
CA THR A 791 -8.42 16.53 9.25
C THR A 791 -8.59 16.16 7.78
N VAL A 792 -9.82 15.86 7.40
CA VAL A 792 -10.20 15.66 5.99
C VAL A 792 -9.90 16.91 5.15
N ASP A 793 -10.05 18.11 5.73
CA ASP A 793 -9.77 19.37 5.02
C ASP A 793 -8.27 19.55 4.74
N TRP A 794 -7.41 19.20 5.70
CA TRP A 794 -5.97 19.14 5.44
C TRP A 794 -5.63 18.10 4.37
N MET A 795 -6.29 16.95 4.40
CA MET A 795 -6.09 15.90 3.39
C MET A 795 -6.52 16.34 1.99
N ASP A 796 -7.68 16.99 1.85
CA ASP A 796 -8.19 17.49 0.58
C ASP A 796 -7.30 18.59 -0.02
N THR A 797 -6.70 19.42 0.84
CA THR A 797 -5.95 20.62 0.43
C THR A 797 -4.47 20.33 0.21
N PHE A 798 -3.84 19.60 1.14
CA PHE A 798 -2.38 19.46 1.23
C PHE A 798 -1.91 18.01 1.25
N GLY A 799 -2.59 17.13 2.01
CA GLY A 799 -2.12 15.77 2.26
C GLY A 799 -2.21 14.84 1.05
N ASP A 800 -3.38 14.73 0.44
CA ASP A 800 -3.63 13.90 -0.74
C ASP A 800 -4.73 14.51 -1.63
N PRO A 801 -4.48 15.65 -2.32
CA PRO A 801 -5.46 16.26 -3.20
C PRO A 801 -5.95 15.28 -4.28
N GLY A 802 -7.24 14.94 -4.22
CA GLY A 802 -7.87 13.95 -5.10
C GLY A 802 -7.71 12.49 -4.66
N TRP A 803 -7.21 12.24 -3.44
CA TRP A 803 -7.18 10.92 -2.78
C TRP A 803 -6.42 9.85 -3.57
N LYS A 804 -5.33 10.24 -4.24
CA LYS A 804 -4.56 9.38 -5.15
C LYS A 804 -3.60 8.47 -4.40
N TYR A 805 -2.97 8.96 -3.33
CA TYR A 805 -2.03 8.17 -2.52
C TYR A 805 -2.75 7.09 -1.72
N HIS A 806 -3.91 7.39 -1.13
CA HIS A 806 -4.79 6.40 -0.49
C HIS A 806 -5.08 5.22 -1.42
N ILE A 807 -5.53 5.55 -2.64
CA ILE A 807 -5.91 4.56 -3.65
C ILE A 807 -4.71 3.80 -4.19
N THR A 808 -3.55 4.45 -4.30
CA THR A 808 -2.29 3.79 -4.67
C THR A 808 -1.88 2.77 -3.63
N THR A 809 -1.92 3.13 -2.34
CA THR A 809 -1.62 2.23 -1.22
C THR A 809 -2.58 1.04 -1.20
N ALA A 810 -3.90 1.26 -1.32
CA ALA A 810 -4.89 0.17 -1.36
C ALA A 810 -4.64 -0.84 -2.51
N LYS A 811 -4.23 -0.35 -3.69
CA LYS A 811 -3.87 -1.19 -4.84
C LYS A 811 -2.63 -2.03 -4.56
N ILE A 812 -1.57 -1.41 -4.03
CA ILE A 812 -0.33 -2.11 -3.67
C ILE A 812 -0.65 -3.19 -2.62
N TRP A 813 -1.41 -2.83 -1.59
CA TRP A 813 -1.78 -3.73 -0.48
C TRP A 813 -2.53 -4.96 -0.96
N SER A 814 -3.54 -4.76 -1.83
CA SER A 814 -4.30 -5.86 -2.43
C SER A 814 -3.43 -6.77 -3.30
N LEU A 815 -2.52 -6.20 -4.10
CA LEU A 815 -1.63 -6.97 -4.98
C LEU A 815 -0.55 -7.73 -4.21
N MET A 816 -0.05 -7.19 -3.10
CA MET A 816 0.87 -7.89 -2.19
C MET A 816 0.18 -9.08 -1.55
N ALA A 817 -1.05 -8.90 -1.05
CA ALA A 817 -1.85 -10.00 -0.52
C ALA A 817 -2.02 -11.10 -1.58
N VAL A 818 -2.47 -10.77 -2.79
CA VAL A 818 -2.64 -11.76 -3.87
C VAL A 818 -1.34 -12.49 -4.24
N TYR A 819 -0.20 -11.82 -4.17
CA TYR A 819 1.10 -12.45 -4.40
C TYR A 819 1.37 -13.60 -3.42
N LEU A 820 0.97 -13.44 -2.16
CA LEU A 820 1.10 -14.45 -1.11
C LEU A 820 -0.05 -15.47 -1.14
N LEU A 821 -1.22 -15.08 -1.61
CA LEU A 821 -2.42 -15.92 -1.55
C LEU A 821 -2.47 -16.98 -2.66
N GLU A 822 -2.17 -16.64 -3.91
CA GLU A 822 -2.66 -17.45 -5.05
C GLU A 822 -1.69 -18.52 -5.60
N ARG A 823 -0.48 -18.67 -5.03
CA ARG A 823 0.52 -19.64 -5.51
C ARG A 823 0.59 -20.89 -4.64
N PRO A 824 0.57 -22.12 -5.19
CA PRO A 824 0.69 -23.34 -4.37
C PRO A 824 1.94 -23.33 -3.47
N VAL A 825 3.11 -23.03 -4.04
CA VAL A 825 4.34 -22.78 -3.28
C VAL A 825 4.40 -21.30 -2.91
N LEU A 826 4.63 -20.99 -1.63
CA LEU A 826 4.82 -19.62 -1.17
C LEU A 826 5.99 -18.97 -1.91
N ALA A 827 5.76 -17.78 -2.47
CA ALA A 827 6.76 -17.05 -3.26
C ALA A 827 7.69 -16.16 -2.41
N GLN A 828 7.89 -16.54 -1.14
CA GLN A 828 8.93 -16.00 -0.27
C GLN A 828 10.30 -16.61 -0.64
N ARG A 829 11.39 -16.01 -0.18
CA ARG A 829 12.76 -16.49 -0.48
C ARG A 829 13.70 -16.38 0.70
N ALA A 830 14.12 -17.51 1.25
CA ALA A 830 15.07 -17.56 2.36
C ALA A 830 16.40 -16.86 2.00
N THR A 831 16.78 -16.88 0.73
CA THR A 831 18.01 -16.25 0.23
C THR A 831 18.01 -14.73 0.45
N ASP A 832 16.86 -14.07 0.27
CA ASP A 832 16.74 -12.61 0.43
C ASP A 832 16.97 -12.21 1.90
N TYR A 833 16.58 -13.08 2.84
CA TYR A 833 16.85 -12.90 4.26
C TYR A 833 18.32 -13.05 4.61
N ALA A 834 18.94 -14.15 4.18
CA ALA A 834 20.36 -14.38 4.44
C ALA A 834 21.25 -13.27 3.86
N THR A 835 20.90 -12.77 2.68
CA THR A 835 21.60 -11.63 2.04
C THR A 835 21.41 -10.34 2.84
N SER A 836 20.19 -10.09 3.33
CA SER A 836 19.89 -8.93 4.18
C SER A 836 20.66 -8.97 5.51
N LEU A 837 20.73 -10.12 6.18
CA LEU A 837 21.53 -10.28 7.41
C LEU A 837 23.00 -9.92 7.22
N GLY A 838 23.60 -10.32 6.08
CA GLY A 838 24.97 -9.93 5.75
C GLY A 838 25.13 -8.42 5.55
N THR A 839 24.10 -7.76 5.02
CA THR A 839 24.07 -6.30 4.88
C THR A 839 23.91 -5.60 6.22
N TYR A 840 23.02 -6.09 7.08
CA TYR A 840 22.82 -5.59 8.43
C TYR A 840 24.09 -5.70 9.28
N LEU A 841 24.78 -6.84 9.22
CA LEU A 841 26.06 -7.02 9.90
C LEU A 841 27.11 -6.01 9.43
N ARG A 842 27.13 -5.68 8.13
CA ARG A 842 28.04 -4.65 7.59
C ARG A 842 27.72 -3.27 8.15
N VAL A 843 26.45 -2.94 8.32
CA VAL A 843 26.01 -1.68 8.96
C VAL A 843 26.45 -1.63 10.42
N VAL A 844 26.22 -2.71 11.18
CA VAL A 844 26.69 -2.79 12.59
C VAL A 844 28.20 -2.58 12.67
N ARG A 845 28.98 -3.24 11.80
CA ARG A 845 30.45 -3.06 11.74
C ARG A 845 30.87 -1.62 11.40
N SER A 846 30.13 -0.93 10.55
CA SER A 846 30.44 0.45 10.17
C SER A 846 30.27 1.45 11.33
N LYS A 847 29.53 1.08 12.38
CA LYS A 847 29.25 1.89 13.56
C LYS A 847 30.14 1.55 14.76
N LEU A 848 31.15 0.68 14.60
CA LEU A 848 32.01 0.24 15.70
C LEU A 848 32.86 1.40 16.26
N PRO A 849 32.94 1.54 17.60
CA PRO A 849 33.91 2.44 18.20
C PRO A 849 35.35 1.93 17.98
N ALA A 850 36.31 2.85 17.91
CA ALA A 850 37.72 2.50 17.67
C ALA A 850 38.30 1.51 18.70
N SER A 851 37.80 1.55 19.95
CA SER A 851 38.17 0.62 21.03
C SER A 851 37.81 -0.84 20.75
N LEU A 852 36.84 -1.10 19.86
CA LEU A 852 36.37 -2.43 19.50
C LEU A 852 36.71 -2.81 18.05
N ALA A 853 37.69 -2.15 17.42
CA ALA A 853 38.10 -2.44 16.04
C ALA A 853 38.54 -3.91 15.82
N GLY A 854 38.97 -4.60 16.89
CA GLY A 854 39.34 -6.01 16.87
C GLY A 854 38.25 -7.01 17.29
N PHE A 855 36.99 -6.58 17.47
CA PHE A 855 35.91 -7.50 17.86
C PHE A 855 35.69 -8.58 16.78
N ASP A 856 35.64 -9.85 17.18
CA ASP A 856 35.57 -10.97 16.26
C ASP A 856 34.12 -11.27 15.84
N PHE A 857 33.76 -10.87 14.62
CA PHE A 857 32.46 -11.18 14.02
C PHE A 857 32.45 -12.48 13.20
N THR A 858 33.54 -13.25 13.19
CA THR A 858 33.66 -14.48 12.39
C THR A 858 32.55 -15.49 12.71
N PRO A 859 32.17 -15.75 13.98
CA PRO A 859 31.10 -16.71 14.29
C PRO A 859 29.74 -16.35 13.68
N LEU A 860 29.35 -15.07 13.74
CA LEU A 860 28.11 -14.58 13.15
C LEU A 860 28.19 -14.55 11.63
N HIS A 861 29.33 -14.13 11.07
CA HIS A 861 29.56 -14.13 9.62
C HIS A 861 29.45 -15.55 9.03
N ASP A 862 30.10 -16.52 9.63
CA ASP A 862 30.06 -17.93 9.19
C ASP A 862 28.65 -18.52 9.32
N SER A 863 27.91 -18.13 10.37
CA SER A 863 26.52 -18.54 10.55
C SER A 863 25.60 -17.99 9.46
N ILE A 864 25.77 -16.71 9.09
CA ILE A 864 25.05 -16.09 7.97
C ILE A 864 25.43 -16.75 6.64
N ALA A 865 26.72 -17.07 6.44
CA ALA A 865 27.19 -17.74 5.23
C ALA A 865 26.60 -19.16 5.08
N ARG A 866 26.57 -19.94 6.17
CA ARG A 866 25.91 -21.27 6.18
C ARG A 866 24.41 -21.16 5.91
N LEU A 867 23.73 -20.19 6.52
CA LEU A 867 22.32 -19.92 6.25
C LEU A 867 22.09 -19.57 4.78
N ASN A 868 22.93 -18.72 4.19
CA ASN A 868 22.83 -18.34 2.78
C ASN A 868 22.97 -19.56 1.86
N GLN A 869 23.96 -20.43 2.10
CA GLN A 869 24.15 -21.64 1.31
C GLN A 869 22.93 -22.58 1.39
N ALA A 870 22.40 -22.81 2.60
CA ALA A 870 21.21 -23.63 2.80
C ALA A 870 19.96 -23.01 2.14
N ALA A 871 19.80 -21.70 2.28
CA ALA A 871 18.69 -20.95 1.69
C ALA A 871 18.69 -20.99 0.16
N VAL A 872 19.86 -20.85 -0.48
CA VAL A 872 19.98 -20.96 -1.95
C VAL A 872 19.55 -22.34 -2.45
N GLN A 873 19.98 -23.40 -1.75
CA GLN A 873 19.61 -24.77 -2.11
C GLN A 873 18.10 -25.01 -1.90
N PHE A 874 17.56 -24.53 -0.78
CA PHE A 874 16.15 -24.65 -0.43
C PHE A 874 15.25 -23.90 -1.43
N ASP A 875 15.54 -22.64 -1.71
CA ASP A 875 14.80 -21.82 -2.69
C ASP A 875 14.88 -22.45 -4.10
N GLY A 876 16.04 -23.01 -4.47
CA GLY A 876 16.20 -23.73 -5.73
C GLY A 876 15.31 -24.98 -5.84
N TYR A 877 15.20 -25.74 -4.75
CA TYR A 877 14.27 -26.87 -4.67
C TYR A 877 12.80 -26.45 -4.71
N ALA A 878 12.44 -25.37 -4.00
CA ALA A 878 11.09 -24.81 -4.02
C ALA A 878 10.68 -24.36 -5.43
N ALA A 879 11.55 -23.66 -6.15
CA ALA A 879 11.32 -23.24 -7.53
C ALA A 879 11.15 -24.45 -8.48
N ALA A 880 11.97 -25.48 -8.33
CA ALA A 880 11.85 -26.71 -9.11
C ALA A 880 10.54 -27.46 -8.81
N LEU A 881 10.06 -27.43 -7.56
CA LEU A 881 8.78 -28.02 -7.18
C LEU A 881 7.60 -27.22 -7.76
N GLU A 882 7.62 -25.89 -7.69
CA GLU A 882 6.60 -25.02 -8.29
C GLU A 882 6.45 -25.33 -9.79
N GLY A 883 7.56 -25.44 -10.52
CA GLY A 883 7.55 -25.82 -11.94
C GLY A 883 6.94 -27.20 -12.22
N ARG A 884 7.04 -28.15 -11.29
CA ARG A 884 6.42 -29.50 -11.42
C ARG A 884 4.93 -29.48 -11.13
N VAL A 885 4.48 -28.64 -10.19
CA VAL A 885 3.06 -28.46 -9.85
C VAL A 885 2.30 -27.80 -11.00
N GLN A 886 2.96 -26.90 -11.74
CA GLN A 886 2.35 -26.23 -12.89
C GLN A 886 2.23 -27.12 -14.15
N GLN A 887 2.86 -28.31 -14.17
CA GLN A 887 2.75 -29.23 -15.31
C GLN A 887 1.39 -29.91 -15.33
N ARG A 888 0.73 -29.88 -16.49
CA ARG A 888 -0.58 -30.52 -16.69
C ARG A 888 -0.44 -32.04 -16.65
N ARG A 889 -1.17 -32.72 -15.76
CA ARG A 889 -1.12 -34.17 -15.58
C ARG A 889 -2.47 -34.83 -15.88
N PRO A 890 -2.48 -36.11 -16.32
CA PRO A 890 -3.72 -36.87 -16.49
C PRO A 890 -4.43 -37.14 -15.16
N TRP A 891 -5.76 -37.21 -15.17
CA TRP A 891 -6.59 -37.35 -13.96
C TRP A 891 -6.32 -38.62 -13.14
N TRP A 892 -5.70 -39.64 -13.72
CA TRP A 892 -5.37 -40.90 -13.06
C TRP A 892 -4.02 -40.89 -12.31
N ASP A 893 -3.20 -39.83 -12.42
CA ASP A 893 -1.89 -39.70 -11.72
C ASP A 893 -2.02 -39.12 -10.29
N PHE A 894 -3.12 -39.44 -9.60
CA PHE A 894 -3.49 -38.83 -8.32
C PHE A 894 -2.46 -39.08 -7.20
N TRP A 895 -1.74 -40.21 -7.23
CA TRP A 895 -0.69 -40.51 -6.25
C TRP A 895 0.49 -39.55 -6.36
N THR A 896 0.84 -39.14 -7.58
CA THR A 896 1.93 -38.19 -7.81
C THR A 896 1.49 -36.78 -7.40
N ASP A 897 0.25 -36.40 -7.71
CA ASP A 897 -0.32 -35.11 -7.27
C ASP A 897 -0.39 -35.01 -5.75
N SER A 898 -0.85 -36.06 -5.07
CA SER A 898 -0.87 -36.11 -3.59
C SER A 898 0.54 -35.99 -2.99
N ARG A 899 1.53 -36.69 -3.55
CA ARG A 899 2.94 -36.57 -3.11
C ARG A 899 3.51 -35.17 -3.38
N LEU A 900 3.16 -34.55 -4.50
CA LEU A 900 3.58 -33.18 -4.81
C LEU A 900 2.95 -32.18 -3.84
N GLN A 901 1.65 -32.28 -3.59
CA GLN A 901 0.95 -31.42 -2.62
C GLN A 901 1.52 -31.57 -1.20
N SER A 902 1.81 -32.79 -0.75
CA SER A 902 2.48 -33.02 0.55
C SER A 902 3.85 -32.35 0.62
N ARG A 903 4.64 -32.40 -0.46
CA ARG A 903 5.93 -31.70 -0.55
C ARG A 903 5.78 -30.18 -0.58
N VAL A 904 4.76 -29.66 -1.26
CA VAL A 904 4.43 -28.22 -1.28
C VAL A 904 4.11 -27.76 0.14
N GLY A 905 3.24 -28.48 0.84
CA GLY A 905 2.91 -28.18 2.23
C GLY A 905 4.16 -28.18 3.13
N ALA A 906 5.05 -29.16 2.99
CA ALA A 906 6.29 -29.20 3.76
C ALA A 906 7.22 -27.99 3.48
N ILE A 907 7.33 -27.54 2.22
CA ILE A 907 8.09 -26.34 1.87
C ILE A 907 7.43 -25.08 2.42
N ASN A 908 6.11 -24.93 2.27
CA ASN A 908 5.39 -23.77 2.78
C ASN A 908 5.53 -23.66 4.30
N GLN A 909 5.49 -24.79 5.01
CA GLN A 909 5.71 -24.81 6.46
C GLN A 909 7.12 -24.35 6.86
N VAL A 910 8.15 -24.60 6.05
CA VAL A 910 9.49 -24.04 6.28
C VAL A 910 9.49 -22.52 6.09
N TYR A 911 8.85 -22.00 5.04
CA TYR A 911 8.74 -20.54 4.84
C TYR A 911 7.95 -19.86 5.97
N ILE A 912 6.82 -20.45 6.38
CA ILE A 912 6.04 -19.98 7.54
C ILE A 912 6.93 -20.02 8.79
N ALA A 913 7.59 -21.14 9.08
CA ALA A 913 8.43 -21.28 10.27
C ALA A 913 9.68 -20.38 10.27
N PHE A 914 10.14 -19.90 9.11
CA PHE A 914 11.46 -19.28 8.95
C PHE A 914 11.71 -18.10 9.91
N GLU A 915 10.79 -17.13 9.95
CA GLU A 915 10.91 -15.95 10.81
C GLU A 915 10.92 -16.33 12.31
N ARG A 916 10.14 -17.34 12.69
CA ARG A 916 10.03 -17.83 14.07
C ARG A 916 11.35 -18.42 14.58
N MET A 917 12.28 -18.78 13.70
CA MET A 917 13.60 -19.29 14.08
C MET A 917 14.51 -18.22 14.70
N PHE A 918 14.14 -16.94 14.64
CA PHE A 918 14.84 -15.83 15.29
C PHE A 918 14.28 -15.47 16.66
N TYR A 919 13.39 -16.31 17.21
CA TYR A 919 12.79 -16.12 18.52
C TYR A 919 13.76 -16.42 19.67
N TYR A 920 13.82 -15.53 20.65
CA TYR A 920 14.62 -15.64 21.87
C TYR A 920 13.73 -15.50 23.11
N GLU A 921 13.45 -16.63 23.77
CA GLU A 921 12.50 -16.74 24.88
C GLU A 921 12.73 -15.75 26.05
N PRO A 922 13.96 -15.43 26.49
CA PRO A 922 14.14 -14.44 27.55
C PRO A 922 13.72 -13.01 27.15
N GLY A 923 13.73 -12.68 25.86
CA GLY A 923 13.65 -11.31 25.35
C GLY A 923 15.00 -10.59 25.41
N LEU A 924 15.11 -9.49 24.67
CA LEU A 924 16.36 -8.72 24.52
C LEU A 924 16.51 -7.63 25.58
N ASP A 925 17.67 -7.45 26.21
CA ASP A 925 17.98 -6.31 27.09
C ASP A 925 16.95 -6.03 28.20
N GLY A 926 16.41 -7.10 28.80
CA GLY A 926 15.35 -7.00 29.82
C GLY A 926 13.98 -6.58 29.28
N LYS A 927 13.76 -6.72 27.96
CA LYS A 927 12.52 -6.40 27.25
C LYS A 927 11.79 -7.70 26.90
N PRO A 928 10.83 -8.15 27.72
CA PRO A 928 10.20 -9.46 27.56
C PRO A 928 9.35 -9.57 26.29
N TRP A 929 8.92 -8.46 25.68
CA TRP A 929 8.17 -8.48 24.41
C TRP A 929 9.06 -8.36 23.16
N SER A 930 10.30 -7.91 23.30
CA SER A 930 11.28 -7.94 22.20
C SER A 930 11.91 -9.32 22.11
N LYS A 931 11.26 -10.25 21.40
CA LYS A 931 11.68 -11.65 21.26
C LYS A 931 12.52 -11.92 20.01
N HIS A 932 12.52 -11.03 19.02
CA HIS A 932 13.22 -11.26 17.76
C HIS A 932 14.67 -10.75 17.79
N VAL A 933 15.67 -11.61 17.63
CA VAL A 933 17.10 -11.24 17.78
C VAL A 933 17.67 -10.30 16.70
N VAL A 934 16.91 -10.01 15.64
CA VAL A 934 17.33 -9.20 14.49
C VAL A 934 16.60 -7.86 14.47
N PHE A 935 15.35 -7.81 14.93
CA PHE A 935 14.50 -6.64 14.80
C PHE A 935 13.99 -6.18 16.17
N SER A 936 14.13 -4.88 16.46
CA SER A 936 13.57 -4.26 17.67
C SER A 936 12.23 -3.58 17.42
N GLU A 937 11.58 -3.22 18.52
CA GLU A 937 10.47 -2.28 18.49
C GLU A 937 10.93 -0.83 18.22
N CYS A 938 10.22 -0.07 17.37
CA CYS A 938 10.39 1.38 17.18
C CYS A 938 9.09 2.04 16.69
N ALA A 939 8.79 3.30 17.03
CA ALA A 939 7.59 3.98 16.51
C ALA A 939 7.51 3.99 14.95
N TRP A 940 6.30 4.05 14.39
CA TRP A 940 6.11 3.91 12.93
C TRP A 940 6.82 4.98 12.11
N HIS A 941 7.09 6.17 12.64
CA HIS A 941 7.84 7.23 11.96
C HIS A 941 9.37 7.13 12.16
N LYS A 942 9.87 6.06 12.81
CA LYS A 942 11.30 5.81 13.09
C LYS A 942 11.85 4.62 12.33
N ASN A 943 13.17 4.61 12.10
CA ASN A 943 13.84 3.47 11.46
C ASN A 943 14.65 2.73 12.53
N PRO A 944 14.36 1.45 12.82
CA PRO A 944 15.12 0.68 13.78
C PRO A 944 16.44 0.21 13.15
N ASP A 945 17.43 -0.02 14.01
CA ASP A 945 18.65 -0.74 13.63
C ASP A 945 18.42 -2.26 13.68
N ALA A 946 19.10 -2.99 12.80
CA ALA A 946 19.15 -4.44 12.87
C ALA A 946 20.16 -4.92 13.92
N PHE A 947 19.92 -6.09 14.51
CA PHE A 947 20.68 -6.65 15.63
C PHE A 947 20.77 -5.66 16.81
N PRO A 948 19.62 -5.25 17.37
CA PRO A 948 19.55 -4.16 18.34
C PRO A 948 20.42 -4.40 19.59
N ALA A 949 20.34 -5.60 20.20
CA ALA A 949 21.12 -5.93 21.39
C ALA A 949 22.64 -5.93 21.12
N LEU A 950 23.06 -6.46 19.96
CA LEU A 950 24.46 -6.43 19.53
C LEU A 950 24.94 -5.00 19.31
N GLY A 951 24.15 -4.18 18.60
CA GLY A 951 24.48 -2.77 18.35
C GLY A 951 24.57 -1.98 19.65
N GLU A 952 23.62 -2.18 20.57
CA GLU A 952 23.59 -1.54 21.90
C GLU A 952 24.84 -1.92 22.70
N ALA A 953 25.14 -3.21 22.85
CA ALA A 953 26.32 -3.69 23.57
C ALA A 953 27.64 -3.13 23.00
N LEU A 954 27.78 -3.10 21.67
CA LEU A 954 28.96 -2.57 21.00
C LEU A 954 29.10 -1.05 21.19
N SER A 955 27.99 -0.30 21.11
CA SER A 955 28.02 1.16 21.34
C SER A 955 28.38 1.52 22.78
N GLN A 956 28.04 0.66 23.74
CA GLN A 956 28.42 0.81 25.16
C GLN A 956 29.85 0.30 25.46
N GLY A 957 30.59 -0.21 24.47
CA GLY A 957 31.91 -0.80 24.68
C GLY A 957 31.90 -2.14 25.43
N ASN A 958 30.71 -2.75 25.61
CA ASN A 958 30.54 -3.99 26.38
C ASN A 958 30.74 -5.22 25.49
N SER A 959 32.00 -5.56 25.22
CA SER A 959 32.37 -6.71 24.38
C SER A 959 31.83 -8.04 24.89
N THR A 960 31.77 -8.24 26.22
CA THR A 960 31.21 -9.47 26.82
C THR A 960 29.74 -9.63 26.48
N ALA A 961 28.93 -8.58 26.62
CA ALA A 961 27.52 -8.61 26.25
C ALA A 961 27.32 -8.79 24.75
N ALA A 962 28.21 -8.23 23.92
CA ALA A 962 28.16 -8.41 22.46
C ALA A 962 28.49 -9.85 22.00
N TYR A 963 29.27 -10.61 22.79
CA TYR A 963 29.60 -12.01 22.50
C TYR A 963 28.48 -12.99 22.89
N VAL A 964 27.69 -12.64 23.90
CA VAL A 964 26.52 -13.41 24.36
C VAL A 964 25.36 -13.20 23.40
#